data_AF-A0A931DEM1-F1
#
_entry.id   AF-A0A931DEM1-F1
#
_cell.length_a   1.000
_cell.length_b   1.000
_cell.length_c   1.000
_cell.angle_alpha   90.00
_cell.angle_beta   90.00
_cell.angle_gamma   90.00
#
_symmetry.space_group_name_H-M   'P 1'
#
loop_
_entity.id
_entity.type
_entity.pdbx_description
1 polymer ?
#
loop_
_entity_poly.entity_id
_entity_poly.type
_entity_poly.pdbx_seq_one_letter_code
_entity_poly.pdbx_strand_id
1 'polypeptide(L)'
;MADILPGGVPANHAEVKVIELVRRRGPDRWKGAHNVMIALPGIEEREIDLILVTDSSVVLIDTKGGRGRVTPAGPLWRQGLSVYENPAQKIRANARAFKTWLQDQDPRLHRINVDSLVVLAGENARLADPEGQDHRVTIPLADLMTTLQDARRLPRRHAPIDRNYRAWIFEALTKLIGPASGFKQFRDWKTTKKLSETDRLTEFLAFDVANPESGTALLQVHSPPPELSEAQYREHILRIRNGYDELHKIEPHPRIIRFRACFPNPGEAEVVTVMDHHTPYNPGDARPELIADLLEGLAHLHGNGALHRALSPAALVINMDGRGVLTRFDHARTGPPRGARSIDGEALLEAPGDDYLAPECVGRPDRLSPRSDVHAAGVLAFELATGARPADFDEPWGRLADEIGPRRADMVRSMCAPEPAERPTAEQAFQVFSADPEPDYADLPAGFEIDKYEVVARLGEPGAHAVAYHVRDTLDGGDRVLKLLHRDLVHARERVRTEHAILKHISHPAVTRPVHTNLYDGAIPYLVFEYEQGISLAELSVIELEEVRRFGEQLAKGLEALHQKGIHHRDITPQNLLWTGESCTIIDFNLAVQAGEPAAPGIGTPRYLPPDQPVGRELTAAELTDQDVYGLALCLYEAATGDYPWDAETPPPGVAPRRLNTDHDLADILDKALAPDRGDRFQSAADLYEALHYGLRARVRNCRPRLLVIDDHHTSTIKGELEPDYDCHTLKSKQAWDEFLANGGPLEFDGAIVDLHLSPRSLGEGIEIIEYLCRHTDIPIAVITMNTGQRDDEFNAGLRHRHRVVRLEHKHGEDWLDSIQEIARILTAETGTEASRRVLAVLDSAMYWMKLRTGDVAPDDPLLKRRQDFYTEYDEIDMLARQVRTVAEFRDLDRRALRLWREWFQETAAG
;
A
#
# COMPACT_ATOMS: atom_id res chain seq x y z
N MET A 1 32.98 13.13 65.92
CA MET A 1 32.30 12.12 65.10
C MET A 1 33.25 10.97 64.92
N ALA A 2 32.77 9.73 65.02
CA ALA A 2 33.62 8.54 64.87
C ALA A 2 34.24 8.50 63.46
N ASP A 3 35.50 8.11 63.39
CA ASP A 3 36.27 8.02 62.15
C ASP A 3 36.07 6.62 61.54
N ILE A 4 35.11 6.48 60.62
CA ILE A 4 34.80 5.19 59.98
C ILE A 4 35.36 5.19 58.57
N LEU A 5 36.43 4.43 58.36
CA LEU A 5 37.12 4.26 57.09
C LEU A 5 36.33 3.32 56.14
N PRO A 6 36.32 3.61 54.84
CA PRO A 6 35.74 2.69 53.86
C PRO A 6 36.72 1.54 53.57
N GLY A 7 36.29 0.31 53.86
CA GLY A 7 36.95 -0.92 53.39
C GLY A 7 36.36 -1.47 52.09
N GLY A 8 35.18 -0.98 51.69
CA GLY A 8 34.41 -1.31 50.48
C GLY A 8 33.20 -0.38 50.32
N VAL A 9 32.38 -0.56 49.28
CA VAL A 9 31.12 0.22 49.12
C VAL A 9 30.01 -0.41 49.98
N PRO A 10 29.25 0.36 50.78
CA PRO A 10 28.09 -0.14 51.53
C PRO A 10 27.15 -0.93 50.62
N ALA A 11 26.76 -2.13 51.05
CA ALA A 11 26.11 -3.11 50.20
C ALA A 11 24.60 -2.87 50.07
N ASN A 12 23.98 -2.26 51.06
CA ASN A 12 22.53 -2.03 51.12
C ASN A 12 22.21 -0.79 52.00
N HIS A 13 20.95 -0.37 51.96
CA HIS A 13 20.47 0.79 52.72
C HIS A 13 20.50 0.57 54.25
N ALA A 14 20.47 -0.68 54.71
CA ALA A 14 20.51 -1.04 56.13
C ALA A 14 21.89 -0.80 56.74
N GLU A 15 22.96 -1.19 56.04
CA GLU A 15 24.36 -0.92 56.42
C GLU A 15 24.64 0.58 56.45
N VAL A 16 24.17 1.32 55.44
CA VAL A 16 24.32 2.78 55.39
C VAL A 16 23.73 3.41 56.66
N LYS A 17 22.53 3.01 57.08
CA LYS A 17 21.90 3.50 58.31
C LYS A 17 22.75 3.24 59.56
N VAL A 18 23.33 2.04 59.69
CA VAL A 18 24.19 1.68 60.82
C VAL A 18 25.48 2.50 60.81
N ILE A 19 26.15 2.59 59.66
CA ILE A 19 27.41 3.32 59.49
C ILE A 19 27.20 4.81 59.77
N GLU A 20 26.16 5.42 59.21
CA GLU A 20 25.84 6.83 59.44
C GLU A 20 25.50 7.12 60.89
N LEU A 21 24.71 6.26 61.54
CA LEU A 21 24.34 6.43 62.95
C LEU A 21 25.59 6.43 63.84
N VAL A 22 26.49 5.46 63.64
CA VAL A 22 27.75 5.35 64.39
C VAL A 22 28.68 6.53 64.09
N ARG A 23 28.83 6.92 62.82
CA ARG A 23 29.67 8.07 62.41
C ARG A 23 29.17 9.36 63.06
N ARG A 24 27.86 9.62 63.03
CA ARG A 24 27.25 10.86 63.56
C ARG A 24 27.22 10.90 65.09
N ARG A 25 26.84 9.81 65.77
CA ARG A 25 26.63 9.80 67.22
C ARG A 25 27.79 9.21 68.04
N GLY A 26 28.77 8.59 67.38
CA GLY A 26 29.95 8.05 68.03
C GLY A 26 30.96 9.13 68.46
N PRO A 27 31.65 8.96 69.61
CA PRO A 27 32.81 9.76 69.99
C PRO A 27 33.88 9.83 68.89
N ASP A 28 34.61 10.94 68.83
CA ASP A 28 35.73 11.18 67.90
C ASP A 28 36.89 10.17 68.01
N ARG A 29 37.12 9.64 69.21
CA ARG A 29 38.13 8.61 69.49
C ARG A 29 37.74 7.21 69.03
N TRP A 30 36.49 6.99 68.64
CA TRP A 30 36.08 5.74 68.03
C TRP A 30 36.52 5.75 66.57
N LYS A 31 37.08 4.63 66.13
CA LYS A 31 37.30 4.43 64.70
C LYS A 31 36.86 3.06 64.28
N GLY A 32 36.56 2.91 63.00
CA GLY A 32 36.16 1.63 62.45
C GLY A 32 36.45 1.54 60.98
N ALA A 33 36.17 0.36 60.42
CA ALA A 33 36.20 0.11 59.00
C ALA A 33 34.93 -0.66 58.61
N HIS A 34 34.27 -0.24 57.54
CA HIS A 34 33.08 -0.93 57.03
C HIS A 34 33.39 -1.75 55.77
N ASN A 35 32.64 -2.83 55.58
CA ASN A 35 32.71 -3.77 54.46
C ASN A 35 34.11 -4.33 54.26
N VAL A 36 34.64 -4.95 55.33
CA VAL A 36 35.99 -5.49 55.38
C VAL A 36 35.95 -7.00 55.18
N MET A 37 36.71 -7.49 54.20
CA MET A 37 36.97 -8.92 54.05
C MET A 37 38.05 -9.35 55.04
N ILE A 38 37.75 -10.37 55.85
CA ILE A 38 38.70 -10.94 56.78
C ILE A 38 39.06 -12.36 56.32
N ALA A 39 40.34 -12.56 55.99
CA ALA A 39 40.93 -13.87 55.74
C ALA A 39 41.63 -14.35 57.02
N LEU A 40 41.00 -15.26 57.77
CA LEU A 40 41.56 -15.80 59.01
C LEU A 40 42.07 -17.24 58.79
N PRO A 41 43.19 -17.65 59.42
CA PRO A 41 43.66 -19.03 59.32
C PRO A 41 42.58 -20.05 59.72
N GLY A 42 42.22 -20.95 58.81
CA GLY A 42 41.23 -22.02 59.03
C GLY A 42 39.76 -21.59 58.88
N ILE A 43 39.48 -20.37 58.41
CA ILE A 43 38.14 -19.91 58.06
C ILE A 43 38.18 -19.32 56.64
N GLU A 44 37.20 -19.66 55.80
CA GLU A 44 37.03 -19.01 54.50
C GLU A 44 36.96 -17.48 54.64
N GLU A 45 37.37 -16.75 53.60
CA GLU A 45 37.26 -15.29 53.57
C GLU A 45 35.82 -14.86 53.86
N ARG A 46 35.64 -13.99 54.85
CA ARG A 46 34.31 -13.53 55.28
C ARG A 46 34.23 -12.02 55.33
N GLU A 47 33.15 -11.50 54.76
CA GLU A 47 32.78 -10.09 54.86
C GLU A 47 32.25 -9.78 56.27
N ILE A 48 32.68 -8.65 56.82
CA ILE A 48 32.14 -8.04 58.03
C ILE A 48 31.69 -6.60 57.69
N ASP A 49 30.41 -6.32 57.90
CA ASP A 49 29.79 -5.05 57.55
C ASP A 49 30.44 -3.86 58.28
N LEU A 50 30.74 -4.00 59.57
CA LEU A 50 31.43 -2.96 60.33
C LEU A 50 32.27 -3.53 61.47
N ILE A 51 33.56 -3.19 61.49
CA ILE A 51 34.47 -3.40 62.63
C ILE A 51 34.65 -2.05 63.33
N LEU A 52 34.29 -1.96 64.61
CA LEU A 52 34.34 -0.72 65.38
C LEU A 52 35.23 -0.86 66.62
N VAL A 53 36.24 -0.01 66.74
CA VAL A 53 37.07 0.11 67.94
C VAL A 53 36.44 1.16 68.86
N THR A 54 35.80 0.70 69.93
CA THR A 54 35.20 1.55 70.96
C THR A 54 36.18 1.79 72.11
N ASP A 55 35.72 2.40 73.20
CA ASP A 55 36.55 2.60 74.41
C ASP A 55 36.72 1.32 75.24
N SER A 56 35.86 0.33 75.03
CA SER A 56 35.79 -0.87 75.86
C SER A 56 36.13 -2.14 75.07
N SER A 57 35.77 -2.19 73.79
CA SER A 57 35.89 -3.40 72.96
C SER A 57 36.11 -3.07 71.49
N VAL A 58 36.70 -4.02 70.76
CA VAL A 58 36.54 -4.09 69.30
C VAL A 58 35.23 -4.82 69.04
N VAL A 59 34.30 -4.21 68.31
CA VAL A 59 32.96 -4.76 68.08
C VAL A 59 32.83 -5.07 66.60
N LEU A 60 32.57 -6.34 66.28
CA LEU A 60 32.16 -6.75 64.94
C LEU A 60 30.64 -6.63 64.85
N ILE A 61 30.14 -5.96 63.82
CA ILE A 61 28.73 -5.69 63.61
C ILE A 61 28.31 -6.29 62.27
N ASP A 62 27.25 -7.10 62.28
CA ASP A 62 26.53 -7.62 61.11
C ASP A 62 25.14 -6.99 61.10
N THR A 63 24.71 -6.49 59.95
CA THR A 63 23.49 -5.70 59.77
C THR A 63 22.47 -6.53 59.01
N LYS A 64 21.19 -6.40 59.36
CA LYS A 64 20.09 -7.07 58.67
C LYS A 64 18.95 -6.09 58.36
N GLY A 65 18.61 -5.97 57.08
CA GLY A 65 17.58 -5.05 56.59
C GLY A 65 16.13 -5.53 56.70
N GLY A 66 15.90 -6.82 56.93
CA GLY A 66 14.56 -7.42 56.97
C GLY A 66 13.61 -6.76 57.99
N ARG A 67 12.32 -6.62 57.61
CA ARG A 67 11.26 -5.98 58.42
C ARG A 67 10.54 -6.96 59.37
N GLY A 68 9.97 -6.44 60.46
CA GLY A 68 9.06 -7.19 61.33
C GLY A 68 9.72 -8.22 62.28
N ARG A 69 8.94 -9.21 62.74
CA ARG A 69 9.35 -10.14 63.81
C ARG A 69 10.32 -11.22 63.31
N VAL A 70 11.46 -11.33 63.97
CA VAL A 70 12.48 -12.38 63.75
C VAL A 70 12.42 -13.39 64.89
N THR A 71 12.35 -14.68 64.59
CA THR A 71 12.28 -15.75 65.60
C THR A 71 13.45 -16.74 65.42
N PRO A 72 14.33 -16.92 66.43
CA PRO A 72 15.36 -17.95 66.39
C PRO A 72 14.77 -19.37 66.39
N ALA A 73 15.38 -20.28 65.64
CA ALA A 73 15.01 -21.69 65.55
C ALA A 73 16.28 -22.55 65.39
N GLY A 74 17.08 -22.64 66.45
CA GLY A 74 18.36 -23.36 66.45
C GLY A 74 19.40 -22.71 65.52
N PRO A 75 19.96 -23.45 64.53
CA PRO A 75 20.94 -22.89 63.59
C PRO A 75 20.34 -21.92 62.56
N LEU A 76 19.02 -21.74 62.55
CA LEU A 76 18.30 -20.91 61.59
C LEU A 76 17.49 -19.82 62.29
N TRP A 77 17.30 -18.69 61.64
CA TRP A 77 16.35 -17.65 61.98
C TRP A 77 15.19 -17.65 61.00
N ARG A 78 13.99 -17.31 61.48
CA ARG A 78 12.78 -17.14 60.66
C ARG A 78 12.29 -15.70 60.72
N GLN A 79 11.97 -15.13 59.56
CA GLN A 79 11.38 -13.80 59.42
C GLN A 79 10.29 -13.86 58.33
N GLY A 80 9.03 -13.81 58.75
CA GLY A 80 7.91 -14.11 57.86
C GLY A 80 7.99 -15.54 57.30
N LEU A 81 8.03 -15.67 55.96
CA LEU A 81 8.22 -16.94 55.26
C LEU A 81 9.71 -17.27 55.00
N SER A 82 10.61 -16.31 55.23
CA SER A 82 12.04 -16.49 54.97
C SER A 82 12.71 -17.22 56.13
N VAL A 83 13.53 -18.22 55.82
CA VAL A 83 14.38 -18.94 56.76
C VAL A 83 15.83 -18.76 56.32
N TYR A 84 16.71 -18.35 57.22
CA TYR A 84 18.12 -18.11 56.93
C TYR A 84 19.02 -18.55 58.07
N GLU A 85 20.31 -18.72 57.82
CA GLU A 85 21.29 -19.09 58.85
C GLU A 85 21.32 -18.06 59.98
N ASN A 86 21.48 -18.54 61.22
CA ASN A 86 21.54 -17.69 62.40
C ASN A 86 22.78 -16.74 62.34
N PRO A 87 22.60 -15.44 62.05
CA PRO A 87 23.71 -14.51 61.93
C PRO A 87 24.42 -14.30 63.28
N ALA A 88 23.72 -14.42 64.41
CA ALA A 88 24.33 -14.28 65.74
C ALA A 88 25.34 -15.40 66.00
N GLN A 89 25.06 -16.63 65.55
CA GLN A 89 26.02 -17.74 65.64
C GLN A 89 27.26 -17.47 64.77
N LYS A 90 27.04 -16.99 63.54
CA LYS A 90 28.10 -16.67 62.58
C LYS A 90 29.03 -15.58 63.10
N ILE A 91 28.49 -14.44 63.53
CA ILE A 91 29.33 -13.32 63.98
C ILE A 91 30.06 -13.61 65.31
N ARG A 92 29.48 -14.41 66.21
CA ARG A 92 30.19 -14.90 67.41
C ARG A 92 31.38 -15.79 67.06
N ALA A 93 31.28 -16.61 66.01
CA ALA A 93 32.41 -17.41 65.53
C ALA A 93 33.50 -16.49 64.94
N ASN A 94 33.10 -15.52 64.11
CA ASN A 94 34.01 -14.55 63.51
C ASN A 94 34.74 -13.71 64.58
N ALA A 95 34.04 -13.21 65.59
CA ALA A 95 34.64 -12.44 66.69
C ALA A 95 35.66 -13.26 67.51
N ARG A 96 35.41 -14.56 67.71
CA ARG A 96 36.37 -15.45 68.39
C ARG A 96 37.64 -15.63 67.58
N ALA A 97 37.51 -15.91 66.28
CA ALA A 97 38.66 -16.07 65.40
C ALA A 97 39.43 -14.74 65.22
N PHE A 98 38.72 -13.63 65.11
CA PHE A 98 39.30 -12.29 65.02
C PHE A 98 40.11 -11.95 66.27
N LYS A 99 39.63 -12.35 67.45
CA LYS A 99 40.37 -12.18 68.71
C LYS A 99 41.69 -12.96 68.70
N THR A 100 41.67 -14.22 68.27
CA THR A 100 42.89 -15.03 68.14
C THR A 100 43.87 -14.36 67.17
N TRP A 101 43.38 -13.92 66.01
CA TRP A 101 44.21 -13.25 65.03
C TRP A 101 44.82 -11.95 65.55
N LEU A 102 44.06 -11.10 66.25
CA LEU A 102 44.60 -9.89 66.89
C LEU A 102 45.73 -10.22 67.88
N GLN A 103 45.62 -11.33 68.61
CA GLN A 103 46.66 -11.80 69.53
C GLN A 103 47.92 -12.27 68.80
N ASP A 104 47.75 -12.92 67.64
CA ASP A 104 48.87 -13.36 66.80
C ASP A 104 49.60 -12.17 66.15
N GLN A 105 48.88 -11.09 65.80
CA GLN A 105 49.50 -9.87 65.28
C GLN A 105 50.35 -9.15 66.34
N ASP A 106 49.87 -9.10 67.58
CA ASP A 106 50.61 -8.51 68.70
C ASP A 106 50.18 -9.17 70.03
N PRO A 107 51.08 -9.93 70.71
CA PRO A 107 50.79 -10.60 71.97
C PRO A 107 50.28 -9.67 73.07
N ARG A 108 50.57 -8.36 73.01
CA ARG A 108 50.08 -7.37 73.97
C ARG A 108 48.56 -7.23 73.93
N LEU A 109 47.90 -7.55 72.80
CA LEU A 109 46.47 -7.41 72.61
C LEU A 109 45.62 -8.50 73.29
N HIS A 110 46.22 -9.46 74.01
CA HIS A 110 45.50 -10.56 74.64
C HIS A 110 44.41 -10.15 75.66
N ARG A 111 44.53 -8.97 76.27
CA ARG A 111 43.56 -8.42 77.24
C ARG A 111 42.42 -7.63 76.61
N ILE A 112 42.39 -7.47 75.29
CA ILE A 112 41.33 -6.72 74.59
C ILE A 112 40.10 -7.60 74.39
N ASN A 113 38.93 -7.01 74.63
CA ASN A 113 37.66 -7.66 74.37
C ASN A 113 37.27 -7.47 72.90
N VAL A 114 36.89 -8.57 72.25
CA VAL A 114 36.26 -8.56 70.94
C VAL A 114 34.81 -8.98 71.14
N ASP A 115 33.88 -8.05 70.95
CA ASP A 115 32.44 -8.27 71.04
C ASP A 115 31.83 -8.46 69.64
N SER A 116 30.61 -8.97 69.60
CA SER A 116 29.86 -9.25 68.37
C SER A 116 28.42 -8.78 68.50
N LEU A 117 27.90 -8.07 67.51
CA LEU A 117 26.52 -7.59 67.47
C LEU A 117 25.88 -7.89 66.11
N VAL A 118 24.59 -8.26 66.13
CA VAL A 118 23.71 -8.27 64.97
C VAL A 118 22.73 -7.11 65.13
N VAL A 119 22.66 -6.22 64.15
CA VAL A 119 21.79 -5.04 64.18
C VAL A 119 20.63 -5.22 63.21
N LEU A 120 19.42 -5.23 63.76
CA LEU A 120 18.18 -5.24 62.97
C LEU A 120 17.83 -3.79 62.59
N ALA A 121 18.14 -3.43 61.34
CA ALA A 121 17.96 -2.07 60.80
C ALA A 121 16.67 -1.90 59.97
N GLY A 122 15.93 -2.98 59.75
CA GLY A 122 14.61 -2.96 59.14
C GLY A 122 13.55 -2.26 60.00
N GLU A 123 12.53 -1.73 59.35
CA GLU A 123 11.42 -1.05 60.03
C GLU A 123 10.63 -2.03 60.90
N ASN A 124 10.38 -1.63 62.16
CA ASN A 124 9.74 -2.46 63.19
C ASN A 124 10.42 -3.82 63.43
N ALA A 125 11.69 -3.99 63.01
CA ALA A 125 12.40 -5.24 63.15
C ALA A 125 12.71 -5.53 64.62
N ARG A 126 12.27 -6.68 65.13
CA ARG A 126 12.50 -7.09 66.53
C ARG A 126 12.76 -8.58 66.63
N LEU A 127 13.70 -8.95 67.50
CA LEU A 127 13.96 -10.33 67.85
C LEU A 127 12.95 -10.80 68.89
N ALA A 128 12.25 -11.90 68.58
CA ALA A 128 11.38 -12.62 69.50
C ALA A 128 12.07 -13.92 69.93
N ASP A 129 12.92 -13.79 70.95
CA ASP A 129 13.78 -14.86 71.49
C ASP A 129 13.34 -15.24 72.92
N PRO A 130 12.27 -16.05 73.07
CA PRO A 130 11.71 -16.38 74.38
C PRO A 130 12.66 -17.23 75.25
N GLU A 131 13.61 -17.92 74.64
CA GLU A 131 14.62 -18.72 75.35
C GLU A 131 15.88 -17.92 75.70
N GLY A 132 15.98 -16.67 75.23
CA GLY A 132 17.08 -15.77 75.52
C GLY A 132 18.43 -16.24 74.97
N GLN A 133 18.46 -16.99 73.87
CA GLN A 133 19.71 -17.50 73.28
C GLN A 133 20.54 -16.41 72.57
N ASP A 134 19.87 -15.47 71.88
CA ASP A 134 20.49 -14.50 70.96
C ASP A 134 20.20 -13.02 71.30
N HIS A 135 19.32 -12.74 72.28
CA HIS A 135 18.94 -11.39 72.72
C HIS A 135 20.13 -10.49 73.17
N ARG A 136 21.26 -11.06 73.57
CA ARG A 136 22.46 -10.27 73.98
C ARG A 136 23.32 -9.79 72.82
N VAL A 137 23.25 -10.51 71.71
CA VAL A 137 24.03 -10.24 70.50
C VAL A 137 23.18 -9.51 69.47
N THR A 138 21.88 -9.72 69.45
CA THR A 138 20.98 -9.13 68.45
C THR A 138 20.19 -7.97 69.04
N ILE A 139 20.31 -6.80 68.44
CA ILE A 139 19.66 -5.58 68.93
C ILE A 139 18.95 -4.82 67.79
N PRO A 140 17.85 -4.11 68.10
CA PRO A 140 17.28 -3.14 67.17
C PRO A 140 18.25 -1.98 66.93
N LEU A 141 18.18 -1.36 65.73
CA LEU A 141 18.99 -0.18 65.39
C LEU A 141 18.87 0.96 66.40
N ALA A 142 17.68 1.15 66.99
CA ALA A 142 17.43 2.18 68.00
C ALA A 142 18.29 2.03 69.26
N ASP A 143 18.66 0.79 69.61
CA ASP A 143 19.41 0.47 70.83
C ASP A 143 20.92 0.40 70.59
N LEU A 144 21.38 0.54 69.33
CA LEU A 144 22.78 0.38 68.93
C LEU A 144 23.72 1.29 69.71
N MET A 145 23.44 2.60 69.75
CA MET A 145 24.33 3.56 70.41
C MET A 145 24.40 3.35 71.92
N THR A 146 23.26 3.12 72.56
CA THR A 146 23.19 2.81 74.00
C THR A 146 23.98 1.54 74.32
N THR A 147 23.90 0.54 73.44
CA THR A 147 24.61 -0.73 73.60
C THR A 147 26.13 -0.58 73.45
N LEU A 148 26.59 0.14 72.42
CA LEU A 148 28.02 0.36 72.17
C LEU A 148 28.68 1.21 73.26
N GLN A 149 27.92 2.06 73.95
CA GLN A 149 28.40 2.93 75.02
C GLN A 149 28.32 2.28 76.42
N ASP A 150 27.69 1.10 76.56
CA ASP A 150 27.53 0.45 77.86
C ASP A 150 28.83 -0.20 78.36
N ALA A 151 29.55 0.52 79.22
CA ALA A 151 30.79 0.04 79.84
C ALA A 151 30.61 -1.25 80.66
N ARG A 152 29.38 -1.61 81.06
CA ARG A 152 29.10 -2.86 81.81
C ARG A 152 29.22 -4.11 80.93
N ARG A 153 29.25 -3.96 79.60
CA ARG A 153 29.48 -5.08 78.67
C ARG A 153 30.94 -5.57 78.68
N LEU A 154 31.88 -4.78 79.22
CA LEU A 154 33.28 -5.20 79.33
C LEU A 154 33.45 -6.30 80.40
N PRO A 155 33.91 -7.52 80.04
CA PRO A 155 34.16 -8.55 81.04
C PRO A 155 35.32 -8.16 81.97
N ARG A 156 35.21 -8.45 83.28
CA ARG A 156 36.19 -8.04 84.32
C ARG A 156 37.66 -8.42 84.04
N ARG A 157 37.90 -9.43 83.22
CA ARG A 157 39.24 -9.93 82.87
C ARG A 157 39.93 -9.11 81.76
N HIS A 158 39.17 -8.27 81.07
CA HIS A 158 39.63 -7.48 79.93
C HIS A 158 39.93 -6.04 80.33
N ALA A 159 40.83 -5.39 79.60
CA ALA A 159 41.22 -4.01 79.84
C ALA A 159 40.44 -3.06 78.91
N PRO A 160 40.10 -1.83 79.36
CA PRO A 160 39.60 -0.80 78.46
C PRO A 160 40.65 -0.43 77.41
N ILE A 161 40.20 0.08 76.27
CA ILE A 161 41.05 0.43 75.14
C ILE A 161 41.58 1.86 75.32
N ASP A 162 42.75 1.95 75.95
CA ASP A 162 43.50 3.21 76.09
C ASP A 162 44.16 3.65 74.77
N ARG A 163 44.93 4.74 74.81
CA ARG A 163 45.60 5.31 73.62
C ARG A 163 46.60 4.34 72.97
N ASN A 164 47.31 3.53 73.76
CA ASN A 164 48.34 2.63 73.27
C ASN A 164 47.72 1.39 72.63
N TYR A 165 46.74 0.77 73.31
CA TYR A 165 45.98 -0.34 72.73
C TYR A 165 45.29 0.06 71.43
N ARG A 166 44.71 1.26 71.40
CA ARG A 166 44.06 1.80 70.20
C ARG A 166 45.05 1.92 69.03
N ALA A 167 46.27 2.42 69.27
CA ALA A 167 47.29 2.51 68.23
C ALA A 167 47.70 1.14 67.67
N TRP A 168 47.94 0.15 68.55
CA TRP A 168 48.32 -1.20 68.14
C TRP A 168 47.20 -1.92 67.37
N ILE A 169 45.95 -1.78 67.83
CA ILE A 169 44.77 -2.33 67.13
C ILE A 169 44.65 -1.70 65.74
N PHE A 170 44.87 -0.39 65.60
CA PHE A 170 44.82 0.25 64.29
C PHE A 170 45.95 -0.19 63.37
N GLU A 171 47.16 -0.34 63.88
CA GLU A 171 48.26 -0.87 63.07
C GLU A 171 47.93 -2.28 62.55
N ALA A 172 47.37 -3.15 63.41
CA ALA A 172 46.92 -4.48 63.02
C ALA A 172 45.78 -4.41 61.97
N LEU A 173 44.75 -3.60 62.20
CA LEU A 173 43.63 -3.42 61.27
C LEU A 173 44.10 -2.87 59.91
N THR A 174 45.07 -1.97 59.87
CA THR A 174 45.60 -1.40 58.62
C THR A 174 46.29 -2.48 57.77
N LYS A 175 46.92 -3.49 58.40
CA LYS A 175 47.49 -4.66 57.71
C LYS A 175 46.41 -5.63 57.19
N LEU A 176 45.24 -5.64 57.80
CA LEU A 176 44.09 -6.46 57.41
C LEU A 176 43.29 -5.84 56.27
N ILE A 177 43.25 -4.51 56.19
CA ILE A 177 42.56 -3.77 55.11
C ILE A 177 43.43 -3.84 53.85
N GLY A 178 43.34 -4.96 53.12
CA GLY A 178 43.80 -5.08 51.74
C GLY A 178 42.90 -4.31 50.76
N PRO A 179 43.32 -4.13 49.48
CA PRO A 179 42.47 -3.50 48.47
C PRO A 179 41.17 -4.28 48.34
N ALA A 180 40.04 -3.59 48.50
CA ALA A 180 38.71 -4.16 48.47
C ALA A 180 38.50 -4.98 47.19
N SER A 181 38.28 -6.29 47.33
CA SER A 181 37.50 -7.02 46.34
C SER A 181 36.06 -6.55 46.51
N GLY A 182 35.65 -5.49 45.81
CA GLY A 182 34.29 -4.94 45.83
C GLY A 182 33.22 -5.86 45.23
N PHE A 183 33.43 -7.18 45.30
CA PHE A 183 32.65 -8.21 44.65
C PHE A 183 31.96 -9.09 45.67
N LYS A 184 30.64 -8.95 45.74
CA LYS A 184 29.74 -9.78 46.57
C LYS A 184 29.59 -11.18 46.00
N GLN A 185 29.24 -12.12 46.87
CA GLN A 185 28.80 -13.46 46.49
C GLN A 185 27.35 -13.69 46.96
N PHE A 186 26.50 -14.19 46.06
CA PHE A 186 25.10 -14.51 46.30
C PHE A 186 24.90 -16.01 46.11
N ARG A 187 24.79 -16.76 47.21
CA ARG A 187 24.83 -18.24 47.20
C ARG A 187 26.07 -18.74 46.45
N ASP A 188 25.89 -19.51 45.37
CA ASP A 188 26.97 -20.09 44.57
C ASP A 188 27.51 -19.12 43.51
N TRP A 189 26.97 -17.89 43.40
CA TRP A 189 27.32 -16.92 42.37
C TRP A 189 28.22 -15.81 42.89
N LYS A 190 29.46 -15.71 42.38
CA LYS A 190 30.39 -14.64 42.74
C LYS A 190 30.40 -13.55 41.67
N THR A 191 30.18 -12.30 42.08
CA THR A 191 30.21 -11.15 41.17
C THR A 191 31.65 -10.82 40.75
N THR A 192 31.81 -10.19 39.59
CA THR A 192 33.11 -9.85 38.98
C THR A 192 33.14 -8.45 38.41
N LYS A 193 31.97 -7.90 38.06
CA LYS A 193 31.82 -6.53 37.58
C LYS A 193 30.41 -6.06 37.88
N LYS A 194 30.25 -4.84 38.38
CA LYS A 194 28.95 -4.17 38.45
C LYS A 194 28.67 -3.52 37.10
N LEU A 195 27.52 -3.82 36.51
CA LEU A 195 27.14 -3.36 35.17
C LEU A 195 26.26 -2.11 35.26
N SER A 196 25.24 -2.13 36.11
CA SER A 196 24.32 -1.02 36.32
C SER A 196 23.74 -1.03 37.74
N GLU A 197 23.23 0.11 38.19
CA GLU A 197 22.51 0.24 39.46
C GLU A 197 21.45 1.31 39.36
N THR A 198 20.28 0.97 39.86
CA THR A 198 19.14 1.86 40.06
C THR A 198 18.58 1.61 41.45
N ASP A 199 17.63 2.43 41.91
CA ASP A 199 16.98 2.26 43.21
C ASP A 199 16.23 0.91 43.37
N ARG A 200 15.95 0.22 42.26
CA ARG A 200 15.13 -1.01 42.22
C ARG A 200 15.86 -2.24 41.70
N LEU A 201 16.94 -2.06 40.96
CA LEU A 201 17.65 -3.14 40.27
C LEU A 201 19.14 -2.83 40.24
N THR A 202 19.94 -3.80 40.69
CA THR A 202 21.39 -3.77 40.52
C THR A 202 21.85 -4.95 39.67
N GLU A 203 22.65 -4.69 38.65
CA GLU A 203 23.11 -5.71 37.71
C GLU A 203 24.61 -5.96 37.85
N PHE A 204 24.99 -7.24 37.84
CA PHE A 204 26.36 -7.70 37.95
C PHE A 204 26.67 -8.74 36.87
N LEU A 205 27.91 -8.76 36.41
CA LEU A 205 28.50 -9.94 35.81
C LEU A 205 28.96 -10.86 36.93
N ALA A 206 28.59 -12.13 36.88
CA ALA A 206 28.93 -13.14 37.89
C ALA A 206 29.35 -14.46 37.23
N PHE A 207 29.95 -15.36 38.00
CA PHE A 207 30.18 -16.75 37.61
C PHE A 207 29.76 -17.69 38.73
N ASP A 208 29.42 -18.91 38.34
CA ASP A 208 29.08 -19.97 39.29
C ASP A 208 30.37 -20.54 39.88
N VAL A 209 30.54 -20.40 41.20
CA VAL A 209 31.70 -20.92 41.94
C VAL A 209 31.67 -22.44 42.04
N ALA A 210 30.46 -23.03 42.09
CA ALA A 210 30.28 -24.48 42.13
C ALA A 210 30.49 -25.11 40.74
N ASN A 211 30.23 -24.36 39.67
CA ASN A 211 30.47 -24.78 38.29
C ASN A 211 31.16 -23.69 37.44
N PRO A 212 32.49 -23.51 37.59
CA PRO A 212 33.23 -22.46 36.87
C PRO A 212 33.20 -22.61 35.35
N GLU A 213 32.99 -23.83 34.83
CA GLU A 213 32.91 -24.10 33.39
C GLU A 213 31.61 -23.60 32.76
N SER A 214 30.60 -23.24 33.56
CA SER A 214 29.33 -22.66 33.08
C SER A 214 29.48 -21.26 32.46
N GLY A 215 30.66 -20.64 32.58
CA GLY A 215 30.92 -19.30 32.08
C GLY A 215 30.25 -18.19 32.89
N THR A 216 30.36 -16.96 32.40
CA THR A 216 29.81 -15.78 33.07
C THR A 216 28.31 -15.62 32.81
N ALA A 217 27.59 -15.12 33.80
CA ALA A 217 26.15 -14.87 33.79
C ALA A 217 25.83 -13.43 34.22
N LEU A 218 24.68 -12.93 33.79
CA LEU A 218 24.09 -11.70 34.30
C LEU A 218 23.33 -12.03 35.59
N LEU A 219 23.75 -11.42 36.69
CA LEU A 219 23.10 -11.51 37.99
C LEU A 219 22.40 -10.20 38.29
N GLN A 220 21.09 -10.28 38.47
CA GLN A 220 20.22 -9.15 38.77
C GLN A 220 19.72 -9.26 40.21
N VAL A 221 19.97 -8.21 41.00
CA VAL A 221 19.47 -8.07 42.38
C VAL A 221 18.33 -7.07 42.36
N HIS A 222 17.12 -7.59 42.57
CA HIS A 222 15.89 -6.81 42.59
C HIS A 222 15.58 -6.37 44.03
N SER A 223 15.63 -5.06 44.26
CA SER A 223 15.38 -4.44 45.56
C SER A 223 13.98 -3.81 45.55
N PRO A 224 13.14 -4.06 46.57
CA PRO A 224 11.79 -3.52 46.62
C PRO A 224 11.81 -2.01 46.91
N PRO A 225 10.85 -1.23 46.37
CA PRO A 225 10.63 0.15 46.79
C PRO A 225 10.38 0.24 48.31
N PRO A 226 10.98 1.20 49.02
CA PRO A 226 10.83 1.34 50.47
C PRO A 226 9.37 1.46 50.94
N GLU A 227 8.49 2.01 50.09
CA GLU A 227 7.12 2.41 50.43
C GLU A 227 6.10 1.26 50.34
N LEU A 228 6.48 0.08 49.83
CA LEU A 228 5.54 -1.02 49.63
C LEU A 228 5.08 -1.66 50.95
N SER A 229 3.77 -1.92 51.03
CA SER A 229 3.20 -2.75 52.10
C SER A 229 3.66 -4.21 51.99
N GLU A 230 3.53 -4.99 53.07
CA GLU A 230 3.95 -6.39 53.10
C GLU A 230 3.22 -7.27 52.05
N ALA A 231 1.98 -6.91 51.69
CA ALA A 231 1.22 -7.57 50.64
C ALA A 231 1.77 -7.25 49.24
N GLN A 232 1.99 -5.96 48.95
CA GLN A 232 2.57 -5.51 47.67
C GLN A 232 4.00 -6.04 47.47
N TYR A 233 4.77 -6.16 48.55
CA TYR A 233 6.09 -6.78 48.54
C TYR A 233 6.04 -8.26 48.15
N ARG A 234 5.12 -9.05 48.74
CA ARG A 234 4.93 -10.46 48.34
C ARG A 234 4.57 -10.57 46.86
N GLU A 235 3.74 -9.67 46.38
CA GLU A 235 3.27 -9.65 45.01
C GLU A 235 4.40 -9.33 44.02
N HIS A 236 5.22 -8.32 44.30
CA HIS A 236 6.37 -7.96 43.48
C HIS A 236 7.36 -9.12 43.31
N ILE A 237 7.69 -9.82 44.42
CA ILE A 237 8.54 -11.00 44.41
C ILE A 237 7.94 -12.14 43.60
N LEU A 238 6.62 -12.37 43.74
CA LEU A 238 5.93 -13.39 42.98
C LEU A 238 5.98 -13.09 41.48
N ARG A 239 5.90 -11.82 41.04
CA ARG A 239 6.02 -11.49 39.60
C ARG A 239 7.37 -11.92 39.01
N ILE A 240 8.48 -11.53 39.64
CA ILE A 240 9.85 -11.88 39.20
C ILE A 240 10.03 -13.41 39.19
N ARG A 241 9.59 -14.08 40.26
CA ARG A 241 9.70 -15.53 40.36
C ARG A 241 8.80 -16.26 39.37
N ASN A 242 7.61 -15.75 39.10
CA ASN A 242 6.70 -16.38 38.17
C ASN A 242 7.27 -16.38 36.74
N GLY A 243 7.95 -15.31 36.29
CA GLY A 243 8.63 -15.32 34.99
C GLY A 243 9.66 -16.44 34.86
N TYR A 244 10.43 -16.68 35.93
CA TYR A 244 11.34 -17.81 36.04
C TYR A 244 10.59 -19.17 36.01
N ASP A 245 9.56 -19.32 36.84
CA ASP A 245 8.81 -20.56 36.98
C ASP A 245 8.06 -20.92 35.68
N GLU A 246 7.60 -19.93 34.91
CA GLU A 246 6.95 -20.13 33.61
C GLU A 246 7.94 -20.57 32.54
N LEU A 247 9.11 -19.92 32.43
CA LEU A 247 10.14 -20.34 31.49
C LEU A 247 10.70 -21.74 31.79
N HIS A 248 10.73 -22.16 33.05
CA HIS A 248 11.14 -23.53 33.43
C HIS A 248 10.16 -24.61 32.97
N LYS A 249 8.93 -24.25 32.62
CA LYS A 249 7.94 -25.18 32.05
C LYS A 249 8.12 -25.36 30.55
N ILE A 250 8.87 -24.48 29.91
CA ILE A 250 9.05 -24.41 28.46
C ILE A 250 10.39 -25.06 28.13
N GLU A 251 10.44 -25.81 27.03
CA GLU A 251 11.70 -26.39 26.57
C GLU A 251 12.72 -25.28 26.26
N PRO A 252 14.00 -25.43 26.67
CA PRO A 252 15.02 -24.42 26.38
C PRO A 252 15.15 -24.14 24.88
N HIS A 253 15.24 -22.86 24.50
CA HIS A 253 15.37 -22.46 23.11
C HIS A 253 16.46 -21.39 22.95
N PRO A 254 17.31 -21.44 21.89
CA PRO A 254 18.41 -20.49 21.70
C PRO A 254 17.96 -19.02 21.56
N ARG A 255 16.70 -18.78 21.20
CA ARG A 255 16.10 -17.44 21.05
C ARG A 255 15.32 -16.95 22.27
N ILE A 256 15.35 -17.70 23.37
CA ILE A 256 14.70 -17.33 24.64
C ILE A 256 15.76 -17.32 25.74
N ILE A 257 15.80 -16.25 26.54
CA ILE A 257 16.75 -16.11 27.64
C ILE A 257 16.70 -17.33 28.57
N ARG A 258 17.87 -17.93 28.82
CA ARG A 258 17.97 -19.03 29.77
C ARG A 258 18.17 -18.48 31.18
N PHE A 259 17.20 -18.74 32.05
CA PHE A 259 17.39 -18.55 33.48
C PHE A 259 18.22 -19.71 34.05
N ARG A 260 19.28 -19.35 34.77
CA ARG A 260 20.16 -20.30 35.48
C ARG A 260 19.73 -20.51 36.92
N ALA A 261 19.23 -19.46 37.59
CA ALA A 261 18.75 -19.54 38.97
C ALA A 261 17.82 -18.36 39.31
N CYS A 262 16.89 -18.58 40.25
CA CYS A 262 16.13 -17.53 40.90
C CYS A 262 15.98 -17.86 42.39
N PHE A 263 16.39 -16.95 43.26
CA PHE A 263 16.31 -17.17 44.71
C PHE A 263 16.20 -15.88 45.52
N PRO A 264 15.54 -15.92 46.68
CA PRO A 264 15.54 -14.78 47.60
C PRO A 264 16.95 -14.58 48.18
N ASN A 265 17.37 -13.32 48.31
CA ASN A 265 18.55 -12.96 49.10
C ASN A 265 18.17 -12.97 50.59
N PRO A 266 18.65 -13.94 51.38
CA PRO A 266 18.18 -14.09 52.75
C PRO A 266 18.61 -12.91 53.64
N GLY A 267 17.66 -12.25 54.30
CA GLY A 267 17.92 -11.18 55.27
C GLY A 267 17.79 -9.74 54.73
N GLU A 268 17.81 -9.54 53.41
CA GLU A 268 17.78 -8.20 52.77
C GLU A 268 16.47 -7.87 52.03
N ALA A 269 15.50 -8.79 52.01
CA ALA A 269 14.24 -8.61 51.29
C ALA A 269 14.41 -8.39 49.77
N GLU A 270 15.45 -8.97 49.17
CA GLU A 270 15.76 -8.87 47.74
C GLU A 270 15.51 -10.21 47.03
N VAL A 271 15.33 -10.18 45.71
CA VAL A 271 15.28 -11.38 44.86
C VAL A 271 16.44 -11.32 43.87
N VAL A 272 17.17 -12.42 43.76
CA VAL A 272 18.28 -12.57 42.83
C VAL A 272 17.84 -13.45 41.66
N THR A 273 17.95 -12.94 40.44
CA THR A 273 17.82 -13.71 39.21
C THR A 273 19.17 -13.82 38.52
N VAL A 274 19.45 -15.00 37.98
CA VAL A 274 20.68 -15.27 37.22
C VAL A 274 20.30 -15.78 35.84
N MET A 275 20.82 -15.14 34.81
CA MET A 275 20.55 -15.45 33.41
C MET A 275 21.82 -15.39 32.57
N ASP A 276 21.79 -15.92 31.36
CA ASP A 276 22.91 -15.77 30.42
C ASP A 276 23.20 -14.28 30.17
N HIS A 277 24.49 -13.93 30.09
CA HIS A 277 24.89 -12.53 29.85
C HIS A 277 24.84 -12.21 28.36
N HIS A 278 24.02 -11.22 28.00
CA HIS A 278 23.84 -10.73 26.63
C HIS A 278 24.02 -9.20 26.60
N THR A 279 24.34 -8.67 25.42
CA THR A 279 24.44 -7.23 25.20
C THR A 279 23.08 -6.64 24.83
N PRO A 280 22.69 -5.47 25.38
CA PRO A 280 21.48 -4.77 24.95
C PRO A 280 21.53 -4.45 23.45
N TYR A 281 20.39 -4.57 22.78
CA TYR A 281 20.23 -4.11 21.41
C TYR A 281 20.16 -2.57 21.37
N ASN A 282 20.83 -1.95 20.40
CA ASN A 282 20.71 -0.51 20.12
C ASN A 282 19.85 -0.32 18.85
N PRO A 283 18.77 0.48 18.90
CA PRO A 283 17.97 0.82 17.73
C PRO A 283 18.85 1.53 16.67
N GLY A 284 19.04 0.89 15.52
CA GLY A 284 19.87 1.41 14.41
C GLY A 284 20.65 0.33 13.66
N ASP A 285 20.84 -0.85 14.26
CA ASP A 285 21.44 -2.02 13.61
C ASP A 285 20.34 -2.89 12.95
N ALA A 286 19.74 -2.39 11.87
CA ALA A 286 18.73 -3.12 11.12
C ALA A 286 19.33 -4.43 10.55
N ARG A 287 18.86 -5.57 11.07
CA ARG A 287 19.22 -6.90 10.60
C ARG A 287 17.94 -7.72 10.47
N PRO A 288 17.51 -8.11 9.26
CA PRO A 288 16.39 -9.04 9.04
C PRO A 288 16.53 -10.30 9.90
N GLU A 289 17.76 -10.71 10.22
CA GLU A 289 18.07 -11.85 11.08
C GLU A 289 17.56 -11.66 12.52
N LEU A 290 17.57 -10.43 13.06
CA LEU A 290 17.03 -10.15 14.39
C LEU A 290 15.51 -10.24 14.43
N ILE A 291 14.84 -9.86 13.34
CA ILE A 291 13.40 -10.02 13.19
C ILE A 291 13.07 -11.52 13.10
N ALA A 292 13.84 -12.29 12.33
CA ALA A 292 13.71 -13.74 12.29
C ALA A 292 13.91 -14.37 13.68
N ASP A 293 14.95 -13.96 14.42
CA ASP A 293 15.25 -14.46 15.77
C ASP A 293 14.13 -14.15 16.78
N LEU A 294 13.56 -12.94 16.72
CA LEU A 294 12.40 -12.52 17.49
C LEU A 294 11.20 -13.43 17.22
N LEU A 295 10.90 -13.67 15.94
CA LEU A 295 9.75 -14.46 15.52
C LEU A 295 9.92 -15.95 15.85
N GLU A 296 11.13 -16.48 15.72
CA GLU A 296 11.50 -17.86 16.09
C GLU A 296 11.28 -18.09 17.59
N GLY A 297 11.79 -17.19 18.44
CA GLY A 297 11.59 -17.25 19.88
C GLY A 297 10.12 -17.16 20.27
N LEU A 298 9.35 -16.30 19.59
CA LEU A 298 7.93 -16.14 19.84
C LEU A 298 7.11 -17.36 19.38
N ALA A 299 7.46 -17.95 18.23
CA ALA A 299 6.84 -19.18 17.72
C ALA A 299 7.02 -20.34 18.70
N HIS A 300 8.24 -20.52 19.22
CA HIS A 300 8.52 -21.53 20.24
C HIS A 300 7.71 -21.29 21.52
N LEU A 301 7.64 -20.04 21.99
CA LEU A 301 6.87 -19.65 23.17
C LEU A 301 5.38 -19.99 23.02
N HIS A 302 4.80 -19.61 21.88
CA HIS A 302 3.39 -19.86 21.56
C HIS A 302 3.11 -21.36 21.36
N GLY A 303 4.02 -22.11 20.75
CA GLY A 303 3.94 -23.57 20.60
C GLY A 303 3.89 -24.32 21.94
N ASN A 304 4.48 -23.74 22.99
CA ASN A 304 4.41 -24.24 24.37
C ASN A 304 3.22 -23.67 25.18
N GLY A 305 2.30 -22.93 24.54
CA GLY A 305 1.09 -22.39 25.17
C GLY A 305 1.33 -21.20 26.11
N ALA A 306 2.49 -20.55 26.01
CA ALA A 306 2.85 -19.37 26.79
C ALA A 306 2.73 -18.09 25.96
N LEU A 307 2.45 -16.96 26.63
CA LEU A 307 2.39 -15.62 26.04
C LEU A 307 3.50 -14.75 26.62
N HIS A 308 4.08 -13.86 25.81
CA HIS A 308 5.09 -12.90 26.26
C HIS A 308 4.45 -11.70 26.97
N ARG A 309 3.40 -11.11 26.36
CA ARG A 309 2.55 -10.01 26.87
C ARG A 309 3.17 -8.64 27.05
N ALA A 310 4.49 -8.50 26.98
CA ALA A 310 5.21 -7.22 27.13
C ALA A 310 6.39 -7.07 26.16
N LEU A 311 6.15 -7.31 24.86
CA LEU A 311 7.19 -7.12 23.83
C LEU A 311 7.46 -5.62 23.61
N SER A 312 8.74 -5.27 23.61
CA SER A 312 9.28 -3.92 23.38
C SER A 312 10.75 -4.04 22.97
N PRO A 313 11.42 -2.99 22.48
CA PRO A 313 12.83 -3.06 22.10
C PRO A 313 13.74 -3.61 23.20
N ALA A 314 13.41 -3.31 24.46
CA ALA A 314 14.21 -3.75 25.60
C ALA A 314 13.90 -5.20 26.05
N ALA A 315 12.94 -5.87 25.41
CA ALA A 315 12.72 -7.32 25.51
C ALA A 315 13.60 -8.11 24.52
N LEU A 316 14.40 -7.44 23.68
CA LEU A 316 15.32 -8.08 22.74
C LEU A 316 16.77 -7.75 23.12
N VAL A 317 17.60 -8.79 23.30
CA VAL A 317 19.04 -8.65 23.55
C VAL A 317 19.84 -9.44 22.52
N ILE A 318 21.09 -9.06 22.29
CA ILE A 318 21.99 -9.74 21.35
C ILE A 318 22.95 -10.63 22.13
N ASN A 319 23.05 -11.90 21.72
CA ASN A 319 24.02 -12.84 22.27
C ASN A 319 25.42 -12.66 21.68
N MET A 320 26.41 -13.40 22.20
CA MET A 320 27.81 -13.31 21.74
C MET A 320 27.99 -13.69 20.26
N ASP A 321 27.06 -14.44 19.68
CA ASP A 321 27.06 -14.84 18.27
C ASP A 321 26.39 -13.79 17.37
N GLY A 322 25.96 -12.65 17.92
CA GLY A 322 25.29 -11.59 17.19
C GLY A 322 23.81 -11.86 16.88
N ARG A 323 23.20 -12.83 17.55
CA ARG A 323 21.80 -13.25 17.34
C ARG A 323 20.87 -12.74 18.44
N GLY A 324 19.63 -12.46 18.06
CA GLY A 324 18.58 -11.97 18.96
C GLY A 324 18.12 -13.03 19.95
N VAL A 325 17.82 -12.60 21.18
CA VAL A 325 17.30 -13.42 22.27
C VAL A 325 16.22 -12.63 22.98
N LEU A 326 15.03 -13.23 23.13
CA LEU A 326 13.93 -12.67 23.89
C LEU A 326 14.25 -12.70 25.39
N THR A 327 13.89 -11.63 26.10
CA THR A 327 14.03 -11.47 27.55
C THR A 327 12.82 -10.74 28.14
N ARG A 328 12.84 -10.40 29.44
CA ARG A 328 11.74 -9.74 30.17
C ARG A 328 10.43 -10.56 30.22
N PHE A 329 10.57 -11.83 30.58
CA PHE A 329 9.44 -12.76 30.80
C PHE A 329 8.70 -12.54 32.13
N ASP A 330 8.90 -11.41 32.81
CA ASP A 330 8.26 -11.10 34.11
C ASP A 330 6.72 -11.14 34.02
N HIS A 331 6.18 -10.80 32.85
CA HIS A 331 4.75 -10.81 32.55
C HIS A 331 4.28 -12.10 31.86
N ALA A 332 5.20 -13.00 31.49
CA ALA A 332 4.87 -14.20 30.73
C ALA A 332 4.09 -15.21 31.57
N ARG A 333 3.15 -15.92 30.93
CA ARG A 333 2.29 -16.94 31.55
C ARG A 333 1.75 -17.94 30.53
N THR A 334 1.51 -19.17 30.97
CA THR A 334 0.64 -20.12 30.25
C THR A 334 -0.85 -19.76 30.38
N GLY A 335 -1.55 -19.61 29.26
CA GLY A 335 -3.00 -19.34 29.20
C GLY A 335 -3.40 -17.85 29.30
N PRO A 336 -4.68 -17.50 29.06
CA PRO A 336 -5.18 -16.12 29.12
C PRO A 336 -5.25 -15.58 30.55
N PRO A 337 -5.13 -14.25 30.78
CA PRO A 337 -5.17 -13.67 32.11
C PRO A 337 -6.53 -13.87 32.80
N ARG A 338 -6.53 -13.92 34.13
CA ARG A 338 -7.74 -14.11 34.96
C ARG A 338 -8.58 -12.83 35.08
N GLY A 339 -8.89 -12.18 33.95
CA GLY A 339 -9.72 -10.97 33.87
C GLY A 339 -9.06 -9.67 34.34
N ALA A 340 -9.62 -8.52 33.95
CA ALA A 340 -9.07 -7.18 34.22
C ALA A 340 -9.02 -6.78 35.71
N ARG A 341 -9.79 -7.43 36.59
CA ARG A 341 -9.75 -7.23 38.05
C ARG A 341 -8.77 -8.17 38.77
N SER A 342 -8.00 -8.95 38.03
CA SER A 342 -6.91 -9.71 38.61
C SER A 342 -5.69 -8.81 38.77
N ILE A 343 -4.89 -9.15 39.78
CA ILE A 343 -3.57 -8.57 40.02
C ILE A 343 -2.70 -8.59 38.75
N ASP A 344 -2.81 -9.64 37.94
CA ASP A 344 -2.08 -9.75 36.66
C ASP A 344 -2.55 -8.68 35.64
N GLY A 345 -3.83 -8.30 35.64
CA GLY A 345 -4.41 -7.31 34.73
C GLY A 345 -4.01 -5.87 35.03
N GLU A 346 -3.97 -5.48 36.31
CA GLU A 346 -3.52 -4.14 36.74
C GLU A 346 -2.02 -3.92 36.44
N ALA A 347 -1.19 -4.94 36.68
CA ALA A 347 0.25 -4.91 36.39
C ALA A 347 0.59 -4.69 34.90
N LEU A 348 -0.28 -5.16 34.01
CA LEU A 348 -0.14 -5.04 32.55
C LEU A 348 -0.56 -3.66 32.04
N LEU A 349 -1.50 -3.00 32.71
CA LEU A 349 -1.92 -1.62 32.41
C LEU A 349 -0.89 -0.58 32.86
N GLU A 350 0.04 -0.94 33.75
CA GLU A 350 1.12 -0.09 34.24
C GLU A 350 2.48 -0.38 33.58
N ALA A 351 2.56 -1.41 32.70
CA ALA A 351 3.82 -1.81 32.08
C ALA A 351 4.23 -0.83 30.97
N PRO A 352 5.51 -0.42 30.88
CA PRO A 352 5.99 0.40 29.78
C PRO A 352 5.88 -0.38 28.45
N GLY A 353 5.08 0.12 27.51
CA GLY A 353 4.81 -0.57 26.25
C GLY A 353 3.46 -0.28 25.58
N ASP A 354 2.67 0.69 26.07
CA ASP A 354 1.40 1.10 25.43
C ASP A 354 1.52 1.29 23.92
N ASP A 355 2.67 1.78 23.46
CA ASP A 355 2.94 2.06 22.04
C ASP A 355 3.11 0.80 21.15
N TYR A 356 3.33 -0.39 21.75
CA TYR A 356 3.43 -1.67 21.04
C TYR A 356 2.20 -2.56 21.28
N LEU A 357 1.34 -2.16 22.22
CA LEU A 357 0.19 -2.94 22.64
C LEU A 357 -0.80 -3.09 21.47
N ALA A 358 -1.35 -4.29 21.33
CA ALA A 358 -2.36 -4.56 20.32
C ALA A 358 -3.65 -3.76 20.60
N PRO A 359 -4.31 -3.18 19.58
CA PRO A 359 -5.48 -2.31 19.76
C PRO A 359 -6.60 -2.93 20.60
N GLU A 360 -6.85 -4.23 20.47
CA GLU A 360 -7.88 -4.96 21.21
C GLU A 360 -7.58 -5.13 22.71
N CYS A 361 -6.31 -4.97 23.10
CA CYS A 361 -5.81 -5.14 24.47
C CYS A 361 -5.76 -3.81 25.24
N VAL A 362 -5.87 -2.67 24.56
CA VAL A 362 -5.87 -1.34 25.19
C VAL A 362 -7.03 -1.25 26.18
N GLY A 363 -6.70 -1.09 27.48
CA GLY A 363 -7.68 -1.09 28.56
C GLY A 363 -8.42 -2.42 28.81
N ARG A 364 -8.06 -3.50 28.08
CA ARG A 364 -8.70 -4.83 28.17
C ARG A 364 -7.66 -5.95 28.19
N PRO A 365 -6.94 -6.12 29.31
CA PRO A 365 -5.91 -7.16 29.43
C PRO A 365 -6.47 -8.58 29.27
N ASP A 366 -7.77 -8.80 29.48
CA ASP A 366 -8.46 -10.08 29.23
C ASP A 366 -8.45 -10.52 27.75
N ARG A 367 -8.10 -9.63 26.82
CA ARG A 367 -8.02 -9.91 25.38
C ARG A 367 -6.63 -10.37 24.91
N LEU A 368 -5.64 -10.44 25.81
CA LEU A 368 -4.31 -10.93 25.47
C LEU A 368 -4.32 -12.34 24.90
N SER A 369 -3.60 -12.51 23.79
CA SER A 369 -3.58 -13.75 23.00
C SER A 369 -2.24 -13.88 22.26
N PRO A 370 -1.95 -15.03 21.63
CA PRO A 370 -0.79 -15.14 20.75
C PRO A 370 -0.78 -14.07 19.64
N ARG A 371 -1.97 -13.67 19.17
CA ARG A 371 -2.13 -12.64 18.12
C ARG A 371 -1.80 -11.23 18.62
N SER A 372 -1.94 -10.94 19.91
CA SER A 372 -1.55 -9.65 20.47
C SER A 372 -0.02 -9.54 20.61
N ASP A 373 0.67 -10.66 20.94
CA ASP A 373 2.13 -10.68 20.91
C ASP A 373 2.65 -10.50 19.47
N VAL A 374 2.01 -11.13 18.48
CA VAL A 374 2.37 -10.94 17.06
C VAL A 374 2.23 -9.49 16.62
N HIS A 375 1.19 -8.78 17.07
CA HIS A 375 1.07 -7.34 16.80
C HIS A 375 2.26 -6.55 17.36
N ALA A 376 2.59 -6.76 18.64
CA ALA A 376 3.71 -6.08 19.28
C ALA A 376 5.04 -6.42 18.58
N ALA A 377 5.23 -7.67 18.15
CA ALA A 377 6.36 -8.08 17.34
C ALA A 377 6.38 -7.41 15.97
N GLY A 378 5.22 -7.12 15.36
CA GLY A 378 5.12 -6.41 14.08
C GLY A 378 5.54 -4.95 14.19
N VAL A 379 5.06 -4.25 15.23
CA VAL A 379 5.49 -2.87 15.53
C VAL A 379 7.00 -2.82 15.79
N LEU A 380 7.51 -3.79 16.57
CA LEU A 380 8.94 -3.91 16.84
C LEU A 380 9.74 -4.23 15.56
N ALA A 381 9.27 -5.15 14.70
CA ALA A 381 9.92 -5.48 13.44
C ALA A 381 10.00 -4.26 12.50
N PHE A 382 8.95 -3.46 12.44
CA PHE A 382 8.93 -2.20 11.70
C PHE A 382 9.99 -1.23 12.22
N GLU A 383 10.08 -1.04 13.53
CA GLU A 383 11.06 -0.16 14.16
C GLU A 383 12.49 -0.67 13.99
N LEU A 384 12.70 -1.99 14.07
CA LEU A 384 14.00 -2.61 13.80
C LEU A 384 14.47 -2.36 12.37
N ALA A 385 13.55 -2.34 11.40
CA ALA A 385 13.87 -2.11 10.00
C ALA A 385 14.04 -0.62 9.65
N THR A 386 13.22 0.27 10.21
CA THR A 386 13.14 1.67 9.77
C THR A 386 13.72 2.68 10.77
N GLY A 387 14.00 2.26 12.00
CA GLY A 387 14.47 3.11 13.10
C GLY A 387 13.38 3.93 13.81
N ALA A 388 12.12 3.85 13.39
CA ALA A 388 10.96 4.51 14.01
C ALA A 388 9.71 3.65 13.90
N ARG A 389 8.63 3.95 14.62
CA ARG A 389 7.42 3.09 14.66
C ARG A 389 6.48 3.43 13.49
N PRO A 390 5.55 2.53 13.12
CA PRO A 390 4.59 2.81 12.05
C PRO A 390 3.78 4.10 12.27
N ALA A 391 3.41 4.39 13.51
CA ALA A 391 2.63 5.58 13.87
C ALA A 391 3.41 6.90 13.74
N ASP A 392 4.74 6.83 13.58
CA ASP A 392 5.60 8.01 13.42
C ASP A 392 5.70 8.46 11.94
N PHE A 393 4.99 7.79 11.00
CA PHE A 393 4.99 8.07 9.55
C PHE A 393 3.58 8.32 8.98
N ASP A 394 3.49 9.19 7.98
CA ASP A 394 2.27 9.37 7.17
C ASP A 394 2.01 8.18 6.23
N GLU A 395 3.06 7.65 5.59
CA GLU A 395 3.03 6.46 4.73
C GLU A 395 4.05 5.39 5.17
N PRO A 396 3.79 4.65 6.26
CA PRO A 396 4.77 3.76 6.89
C PRO A 396 5.23 2.60 5.99
N TRP A 397 4.33 2.03 5.20
CA TRP A 397 4.56 0.73 4.56
C TRP A 397 5.44 0.79 3.30
N GLY A 398 5.48 1.93 2.60
CA GLY A 398 6.29 2.11 1.40
C GLY A 398 7.78 2.02 1.73
N ARG A 399 8.22 2.73 2.76
CA ARG A 399 9.62 2.75 3.24
C ARG A 399 10.09 1.38 3.73
N LEU A 400 9.22 0.63 4.39
CA LEU A 400 9.57 -0.69 4.91
C LEU A 400 9.95 -1.67 3.79
N ALA A 401 9.25 -1.62 2.65
CA ALA A 401 9.53 -2.51 1.52
C ALA A 401 10.93 -2.28 0.93
N ASP A 402 11.44 -1.05 0.95
CA ASP A 402 12.78 -0.71 0.49
C ASP A 402 13.88 -1.27 1.42
N GLU A 403 13.61 -1.40 2.73
CA GLU A 403 14.59 -1.85 3.72
C GLU A 403 14.69 -3.39 3.84
N ILE A 404 13.54 -4.10 3.78
CA ILE A 404 13.49 -5.54 4.06
C ILE A 404 12.89 -6.40 2.94
N GLY A 405 12.54 -5.80 1.81
CA GLY A 405 11.88 -6.48 0.70
C GLY A 405 10.35 -6.54 0.84
N PRO A 406 9.61 -6.67 -0.27
CA PRO A 406 8.17 -6.49 -0.28
C PRO A 406 7.38 -7.59 0.43
N ARG A 407 7.78 -8.86 0.35
CA ARG A 407 7.03 -9.94 1.03
C ARG A 407 7.23 -9.87 2.53
N ARG A 408 8.44 -9.61 3.02
CA ARG A 408 8.69 -9.35 4.45
C ARG A 408 7.97 -8.09 4.96
N ALA A 409 7.94 -7.01 4.18
CA ALA A 409 7.19 -5.80 4.55
C ALA A 409 5.67 -6.06 4.64
N ASP A 410 5.11 -6.81 3.69
CA ASP A 410 3.69 -7.22 3.71
C ASP A 410 3.36 -8.13 4.90
N MET A 411 4.31 -9.00 5.28
CA MET A 411 4.20 -9.81 6.49
C MET A 411 4.14 -8.94 7.75
N VAL A 412 5.03 -7.96 7.91
CA VAL A 412 5.02 -7.02 9.05
C VAL A 412 3.71 -6.23 9.08
N ARG A 413 3.23 -5.74 7.93
CA ARG A 413 1.92 -5.07 7.84
C ARG A 413 0.78 -5.98 8.30
N SER A 414 0.79 -7.25 7.89
CA SER A 414 -0.20 -8.24 8.30
C SER A 414 -0.13 -8.56 9.80
N MET A 415 1.07 -8.57 10.39
CA MET A 415 1.24 -8.68 11.84
C MET A 415 0.62 -7.51 12.60
N CYS A 416 0.68 -6.30 12.03
CA CYS A 416 0.08 -5.08 12.58
C CYS A 416 -1.40 -4.90 12.23
N ALA A 417 -2.08 -5.90 11.66
CA ALA A 417 -3.50 -5.77 11.30
C ALA A 417 -4.37 -5.42 12.53
N PRO A 418 -5.37 -4.52 12.41
CA PRO A 418 -6.23 -4.14 13.53
C PRO A 418 -6.99 -5.33 14.11
N GLU A 419 -7.52 -6.20 13.25
CA GLU A 419 -8.28 -7.38 13.67
C GLU A 419 -7.35 -8.57 13.97
N PRO A 420 -7.42 -9.17 15.18
CA PRO A 420 -6.53 -10.27 15.56
C PRO A 420 -6.60 -11.51 14.66
N ALA A 421 -7.76 -11.72 14.00
CA ALA A 421 -7.99 -12.86 13.11
C ALA A 421 -7.23 -12.75 11.78
N GLU A 422 -6.88 -11.53 11.36
CA GLU A 422 -6.15 -11.26 10.11
C GLU A 422 -4.63 -11.39 10.29
N ARG A 423 -4.14 -11.42 11.54
CA ARG A 423 -2.72 -11.53 11.84
C ARG A 423 -2.21 -12.96 11.62
N PRO A 424 -1.00 -13.13 11.05
CA PRO A 424 -0.33 -14.43 10.91
C PRO A 424 0.08 -15.00 12.28
N THR A 425 0.42 -16.30 12.34
CA THR A 425 1.04 -16.86 13.55
C THR A 425 2.50 -16.43 13.60
N ALA A 426 3.12 -16.44 14.78
CA ALA A 426 4.56 -16.19 14.89
C ALA A 426 5.37 -17.17 14.03
N GLU A 427 4.94 -18.43 13.93
CA GLU A 427 5.53 -19.44 13.04
C GLU A 427 5.41 -19.04 11.56
N GLN A 428 4.23 -18.63 11.10
CA GLN A 428 4.04 -18.19 9.70
C GLN A 428 4.90 -16.98 9.36
N ALA A 429 5.00 -16.02 10.28
CA ALA A 429 5.86 -14.86 10.12
C ALA A 429 7.34 -15.27 10.10
N PHE A 430 7.77 -16.15 11.01
CA PHE A 430 9.14 -16.66 11.06
C PHE A 430 9.56 -17.31 9.74
N GLN A 431 8.71 -18.15 9.14
CA GLN A 431 9.00 -18.81 7.86
C GLN A 431 9.28 -17.82 6.72
N VAL A 432 8.63 -16.65 6.71
CA VAL A 432 8.89 -15.60 5.71
C VAL A 432 10.21 -14.87 5.98
N PHE A 433 10.55 -14.66 7.24
CA PHE A 433 11.79 -13.98 7.62
C PHE A 433 13.03 -14.88 7.58
N SER A 434 12.86 -16.20 7.74
CA SER A 434 13.95 -17.19 7.64
C SER A 434 14.25 -17.66 6.22
N ALA A 435 13.37 -17.34 5.26
CA ALA A 435 13.62 -17.57 3.84
C ALA A 435 14.82 -16.77 3.33
N ASP A 436 15.43 -17.24 2.25
CA ASP A 436 16.53 -16.55 1.58
C ASP A 436 16.15 -15.10 1.22
N PRO A 437 17.13 -14.18 1.14
CA PRO A 437 16.87 -12.80 0.72
C PRO A 437 16.10 -12.77 -0.60
N GLU A 438 15.03 -11.98 -0.62
CA GLU A 438 14.23 -11.79 -1.84
C GLU A 438 15.11 -11.19 -2.95
N PRO A 439 14.95 -11.64 -4.21
CA PRO A 439 15.59 -10.98 -5.33
C PRO A 439 15.05 -9.55 -5.47
N ASP A 440 15.85 -8.66 -6.06
CA ASP A 440 15.36 -7.34 -6.43
C ASP A 440 14.38 -7.48 -7.59
N TYR A 441 13.08 -7.52 -7.25
CA TYR A 441 12.01 -7.65 -8.22
C TYR A 441 11.94 -6.49 -9.21
N ALA A 442 12.56 -5.33 -8.93
CA ALA A 442 12.64 -4.21 -9.85
C ALA A 442 13.74 -4.38 -10.93
N ASP A 443 14.68 -5.31 -10.70
CA ASP A 443 15.82 -5.58 -11.58
C ASP A 443 16.17 -7.08 -11.64
N LEU A 444 15.21 -7.89 -12.10
CA LEU A 444 15.43 -9.33 -12.26
C LEU A 444 16.36 -9.62 -13.45
N PRO A 445 17.37 -10.48 -13.27
CA PRO A 445 18.30 -10.82 -14.34
C PRO A 445 17.67 -11.72 -15.40
N ALA A 446 18.21 -11.69 -16.62
CA ALA A 446 17.85 -12.65 -17.66
C ALA A 446 18.11 -14.09 -17.20
N GLY A 447 17.18 -15.00 -17.51
CA GLY A 447 17.17 -16.39 -17.04
C GLY A 447 16.52 -16.61 -15.67
N PHE A 448 16.09 -15.55 -14.98
CA PHE A 448 15.32 -15.71 -13.74
C PHE A 448 13.93 -16.30 -14.03
N GLU A 449 13.49 -17.29 -13.26
CA GLU A 449 12.20 -17.96 -13.46
C GLU A 449 11.13 -17.43 -12.49
N ILE A 450 10.05 -16.88 -13.06
CA ILE A 450 8.81 -16.53 -12.36
C ILE A 450 7.75 -17.55 -12.75
N ASP A 451 7.51 -18.54 -11.89
CA ASP A 451 6.56 -19.64 -12.14
C ASP A 451 7.00 -20.46 -13.39
N LYS A 452 6.33 -20.30 -14.54
CA LYS A 452 6.72 -20.91 -15.83
C LYS A 452 7.31 -19.90 -16.82
N TYR A 453 7.61 -18.68 -16.37
CA TYR A 453 8.07 -17.58 -17.21
C TYR A 453 9.54 -17.28 -16.95
N GLU A 454 10.38 -17.49 -17.95
CA GLU A 454 11.79 -17.14 -17.90
C GLU A 454 11.97 -15.67 -18.32
N VAL A 455 12.59 -14.84 -17.47
CA VAL A 455 12.88 -13.44 -17.78
C VAL A 455 13.89 -13.35 -18.92
N VAL A 456 13.52 -12.66 -20.00
CA VAL A 456 14.41 -12.36 -21.13
C VAL A 456 15.05 -10.98 -20.94
N ALA A 457 14.24 -9.96 -20.66
CA ALA A 457 14.70 -8.59 -20.41
C ALA A 457 13.65 -7.78 -19.64
N ARG A 458 14.08 -6.74 -18.92
CA ARG A 458 13.17 -5.71 -18.38
C ARG A 458 12.67 -4.80 -19.51
N LEU A 459 11.40 -4.42 -19.44
CA LEU A 459 10.76 -3.47 -20.35
C LEU A 459 10.60 -2.12 -19.64
N GLY A 460 11.31 -1.11 -20.14
CA GLY A 460 11.31 0.24 -19.57
C GLY A 460 12.04 0.34 -18.22
N GLU A 461 11.88 1.50 -17.59
CA GLU A 461 12.34 1.75 -16.23
C GLU A 461 11.35 1.16 -15.21
N PRO A 462 11.82 0.69 -14.03
CA PRO A 462 10.94 0.18 -13.00
C PRO A 462 10.02 1.30 -12.49
N GLY A 463 8.70 1.04 -12.53
CA GLY A 463 7.71 1.95 -11.98
C GLY A 463 7.70 1.95 -10.46
N ALA A 464 7.00 2.91 -9.86
CA ALA A 464 6.91 3.04 -8.40
C ALA A 464 6.27 1.81 -7.71
N HIS A 465 5.40 1.07 -8.41
CA HIS A 465 4.68 -0.07 -7.84
C HIS A 465 4.77 -1.37 -8.65
N ALA A 466 5.22 -1.27 -9.91
CA ALA A 466 5.21 -2.37 -10.84
C ALA A 466 6.35 -2.24 -11.85
N VAL A 467 6.79 -3.37 -12.37
CA VAL A 467 7.78 -3.47 -13.45
C VAL A 467 7.31 -4.47 -14.48
N ALA A 468 7.54 -4.18 -15.77
CA ALA A 468 7.22 -5.09 -16.86
C ALA A 468 8.48 -5.81 -17.32
N TYR A 469 8.35 -7.11 -17.59
CA TYR A 469 9.39 -7.96 -18.14
C TYR A 469 8.92 -8.59 -19.44
N HIS A 470 9.79 -8.62 -20.44
CA HIS A 470 9.69 -9.56 -21.55
C HIS A 470 10.13 -10.91 -21.02
N VAL A 471 9.24 -11.90 -21.11
CA VAL A 471 9.46 -13.25 -20.60
C VAL A 471 9.15 -14.28 -21.69
N ARG A 472 9.75 -15.46 -21.56
CA ARG A 472 9.43 -16.64 -22.38
C ARG A 472 8.64 -17.63 -21.55
N ASP A 473 7.46 -18.03 -22.04
CA ASP A 473 6.69 -19.13 -21.45
C ASP A 473 7.43 -20.45 -21.72
N THR A 474 7.90 -21.12 -20.68
CA THR A 474 8.69 -22.36 -20.81
C THR A 474 7.84 -23.56 -21.22
N LEU A 475 6.50 -23.47 -21.16
CA LEU A 475 5.60 -24.54 -21.57
C LEU A 475 5.33 -24.54 -23.08
N ASP A 476 5.08 -23.38 -23.68
CA ASP A 476 4.74 -23.26 -25.11
C ASP A 476 5.82 -22.55 -25.95
N GLY A 477 6.85 -21.99 -25.32
CA GLY A 477 7.97 -21.30 -25.95
C GLY A 477 7.66 -19.88 -26.42
N GLY A 478 6.44 -19.38 -26.22
CA GLY A 478 6.01 -18.07 -26.70
C GLY A 478 6.48 -16.92 -25.82
N ASP A 479 6.78 -15.78 -26.45
CA ASP A 479 7.10 -14.54 -25.75
C ASP A 479 5.85 -13.91 -25.13
N ARG A 480 5.99 -13.33 -23.94
CA ARG A 480 4.93 -12.67 -23.17
C ARG A 480 5.46 -11.40 -22.48
N VAL A 481 4.57 -10.51 -22.09
CA VAL A 481 4.88 -9.44 -21.13
C VAL A 481 4.37 -9.86 -19.76
N LEU A 482 5.24 -9.86 -18.74
CA LEU A 482 4.88 -10.11 -17.35
C LEU A 482 5.03 -8.81 -16.55
N LYS A 483 3.91 -8.24 -16.12
CA LYS A 483 3.85 -7.07 -15.23
C LYS A 483 3.81 -7.57 -13.79
N LEU A 484 4.90 -7.35 -13.06
CA LEU A 484 5.09 -7.77 -11.67
C LEU A 484 4.84 -6.59 -10.73
N LEU A 485 3.90 -6.72 -9.79
CA LEU A 485 3.60 -5.68 -8.81
C LEU A 485 4.35 -5.97 -7.52
N HIS A 486 5.46 -5.27 -7.30
CA HIS A 486 6.43 -5.57 -6.24
C HIS A 486 6.34 -4.61 -5.05
N ARG A 487 5.33 -3.72 -4.98
CA ARG A 487 5.06 -2.89 -3.79
C ARG A 487 3.60 -2.90 -3.40
N ASP A 488 3.31 -2.66 -2.12
CA ASP A 488 1.94 -2.56 -1.57
C ASP A 488 1.07 -3.77 -1.97
N LEU A 489 1.56 -4.98 -1.65
CA LEU A 489 1.04 -6.25 -2.17
C LEU A 489 -0.46 -6.44 -1.85
N VAL A 490 -0.94 -5.95 -0.71
CA VAL A 490 -2.37 -5.94 -0.33
C VAL A 490 -3.24 -5.31 -1.43
N HIS A 491 -2.96 -4.06 -1.82
CA HIS A 491 -3.76 -3.39 -2.85
C HIS A 491 -3.36 -3.84 -4.26
N ALA A 492 -2.10 -4.26 -4.46
CA ALA A 492 -1.64 -4.80 -5.74
C ALA A 492 -2.47 -6.00 -6.21
N ARG A 493 -2.89 -6.88 -5.28
CA ARG A 493 -3.77 -8.01 -5.59
C ARG A 493 -5.10 -7.56 -6.16
N GLU A 494 -5.70 -6.54 -5.56
CA GLU A 494 -6.97 -6.00 -6.03
C GLU A 494 -6.80 -5.28 -7.36
N ARG A 495 -5.73 -4.47 -7.52
CA ARG A 495 -5.40 -3.81 -8.80
C ARG A 495 -5.26 -4.80 -9.94
N VAL A 496 -4.50 -5.89 -9.76
CA VAL A 496 -4.34 -6.95 -10.77
C VAL A 496 -5.66 -7.64 -11.10
N ARG A 497 -6.49 -7.90 -10.09
CA ARG A 497 -7.83 -8.51 -10.30
C ARG A 497 -8.74 -7.59 -11.09
N THR A 498 -8.79 -6.31 -10.74
CA THR A 498 -9.58 -5.29 -11.43
C THR A 498 -9.09 -5.10 -12.86
N GLU A 499 -7.78 -4.92 -13.07
CA GLU A 499 -7.19 -4.76 -14.41
C GLU A 499 -7.48 -5.97 -15.30
N HIS A 500 -7.30 -7.18 -14.78
CA HIS A 500 -7.65 -8.41 -15.50
C HIS A 500 -9.15 -8.53 -15.79
N ALA A 501 -10.02 -8.18 -14.84
CA ALA A 501 -11.47 -8.26 -15.01
C ALA A 501 -11.98 -7.28 -16.08
N ILE A 502 -11.44 -6.06 -16.10
CA ILE A 502 -11.72 -5.04 -17.12
C ILE A 502 -11.33 -5.58 -18.50
N LEU A 503 -10.10 -6.07 -18.63
CA LEU A 503 -9.53 -6.45 -19.92
C LEU A 503 -9.99 -7.79 -20.49
N LYS A 504 -10.33 -8.77 -19.64
CA LYS A 504 -10.68 -10.16 -20.06
C LYS A 504 -11.81 -10.22 -21.09
N HIS A 505 -12.71 -9.25 -21.09
CA HIS A 505 -13.86 -9.21 -21.98
C HIS A 505 -13.67 -8.29 -23.18
N ILE A 506 -12.49 -7.70 -23.35
CA ILE A 506 -12.14 -6.84 -24.49
C ILE A 506 -11.33 -7.66 -25.49
N SER A 507 -11.74 -7.58 -26.75
CA SER A 507 -11.04 -8.23 -27.87
C SER A 507 -11.02 -7.21 -29.00
N HIS A 508 -9.93 -6.46 -29.10
CA HIS A 508 -9.73 -5.46 -30.15
C HIS A 508 -8.22 -5.37 -30.47
N PRO A 509 -7.81 -5.31 -31.75
CA PRO A 509 -6.39 -5.30 -32.13
C PRO A 509 -5.58 -4.14 -31.53
N ALA A 510 -6.22 -3.00 -31.27
CA ALA A 510 -5.58 -1.82 -30.68
C ALA A 510 -5.65 -1.78 -29.14
N VAL A 511 -5.99 -2.89 -28.47
CA VAL A 511 -6.05 -2.98 -27.01
C VAL A 511 -5.33 -4.25 -26.54
N THR A 512 -4.43 -4.10 -25.57
CA THR A 512 -3.66 -5.24 -25.06
C THR A 512 -4.55 -6.35 -24.51
N ARG A 513 -4.14 -7.59 -24.76
CA ARG A 513 -4.90 -8.78 -24.34
C ARG A 513 -4.25 -9.45 -23.13
N PRO A 514 -4.96 -9.55 -21.99
CA PRO A 514 -4.45 -10.27 -20.82
C PRO A 514 -4.54 -11.78 -21.10
N VAL A 515 -3.48 -12.50 -20.76
CA VAL A 515 -3.40 -13.96 -20.85
C VAL A 515 -3.87 -14.59 -19.54
N HIS A 516 -3.29 -14.19 -18.40
CA HIS A 516 -3.67 -14.68 -17.07
C HIS A 516 -3.04 -13.83 -15.96
N THR A 517 -3.47 -14.06 -14.72
CA THR A 517 -2.88 -13.50 -13.49
C THR A 517 -2.56 -14.61 -12.51
N ASN A 518 -1.57 -14.40 -11.64
CA ASN A 518 -1.28 -15.30 -10.52
C ASN A 518 -0.49 -14.57 -9.42
N LEU A 519 -0.10 -15.32 -8.37
CA LEU A 519 0.83 -14.88 -7.34
C LEU A 519 2.14 -15.67 -7.45
N TYR A 520 3.27 -14.98 -7.63
CA TYR A 520 4.59 -15.59 -7.52
C TYR A 520 4.95 -15.81 -6.04
N ASP A 521 5.48 -16.99 -5.72
CA ASP A 521 5.81 -17.45 -4.36
C ASP A 521 4.66 -17.24 -3.34
N GLY A 522 3.42 -17.37 -3.84
CA GLY A 522 2.18 -17.19 -3.08
C GLY A 522 1.89 -15.77 -2.60
N ALA A 523 2.75 -14.79 -2.93
CA ALA A 523 2.67 -13.45 -2.35
C ALA A 523 2.55 -12.33 -3.40
N ILE A 524 3.39 -12.37 -4.44
CA ILE A 524 3.66 -11.23 -5.32
C ILE A 524 2.76 -11.30 -6.56
N PRO A 525 1.81 -10.36 -6.73
CA PRO A 525 0.89 -10.39 -7.85
C PRO A 525 1.60 -10.10 -9.17
N TYR A 526 1.24 -10.85 -10.20
CA TYR A 526 1.62 -10.53 -11.56
C TYR A 526 0.47 -10.74 -12.54
N LEU A 527 0.53 -9.98 -13.64
CA LEU A 527 -0.39 -10.04 -14.76
C LEU A 527 0.44 -10.26 -16.04
N VAL A 528 -0.01 -11.19 -16.87
CA VAL A 528 0.68 -11.52 -18.12
C VAL A 528 -0.16 -11.14 -19.31
N PHE A 529 0.47 -10.53 -20.29
CA PHE A 529 -0.10 -10.10 -21.56
C PHE A 529 0.60 -10.79 -22.72
N GLU A 530 -0.02 -10.72 -23.89
CA GLU A 530 0.67 -11.05 -25.14
C GLU A 530 1.84 -10.10 -25.36
N TYR A 531 2.96 -10.62 -25.87
CA TYR A 531 4.10 -9.81 -26.25
C TYR A 531 3.92 -9.29 -27.67
N GLU A 532 4.00 -7.96 -27.80
CA GLU A 532 4.05 -7.27 -29.08
C GLU A 532 5.43 -6.61 -29.21
N GLN A 533 6.13 -6.91 -30.31
CA GLN A 533 7.44 -6.33 -30.57
C GLN A 533 7.27 -4.90 -31.10
N GLY A 534 7.21 -3.94 -30.18
CA GLY A 534 7.06 -2.52 -30.49
C GLY A 534 7.82 -1.63 -29.53
N ILE A 535 7.76 -0.32 -29.78
CA ILE A 535 8.31 0.74 -28.92
C ILE A 535 7.19 1.68 -28.48
N SER A 536 7.32 2.28 -27.30
CA SER A 536 6.34 3.24 -26.82
C SER A 536 6.36 4.50 -27.71
N LEU A 537 5.24 5.19 -27.86
CA LEU A 537 5.22 6.48 -28.57
C LEU A 537 6.11 7.54 -27.87
N ALA A 538 6.39 7.36 -26.56
CA ALA A 538 7.31 8.24 -25.82
C ALA A 538 8.77 8.12 -26.28
N GLU A 539 9.16 6.97 -26.85
CA GLU A 539 10.50 6.71 -27.38
C GLU A 539 10.63 7.08 -28.86
N LEU A 540 9.52 7.45 -29.50
CA LEU A 540 9.51 7.81 -30.91
C LEU A 540 10.05 9.22 -31.13
N SER A 541 10.86 9.36 -32.18
CA SER A 541 11.06 10.64 -32.82
C SER A 541 9.80 11.05 -33.59
N VAL A 542 9.77 12.30 -34.05
CA VAL A 542 8.72 12.78 -34.97
C VAL A 542 8.52 11.80 -36.14
N ILE A 543 7.26 11.44 -36.39
CA ILE A 543 6.86 10.55 -37.49
C ILE A 543 5.98 11.29 -38.50
N GLU A 544 5.84 10.73 -39.70
CA GLU A 544 5.12 11.36 -40.81
C GLU A 544 3.62 11.53 -40.49
N LEU A 545 3.02 12.64 -40.92
CA LEU A 545 1.63 12.99 -40.58
C LEU A 545 0.61 11.92 -41.01
N GLU A 546 0.88 11.22 -42.11
CA GLU A 546 0.03 10.11 -42.56
C GLU A 546 0.13 8.90 -41.64
N GLU A 547 1.31 8.62 -41.08
CA GLU A 547 1.46 7.60 -40.05
C GLU A 547 0.73 8.02 -38.77
N VAL A 548 0.83 9.29 -38.39
CA VAL A 548 0.08 9.87 -37.26
C VAL A 548 -1.41 9.66 -37.39
N ARG A 549 -1.96 9.96 -38.57
CA ARG A 549 -3.37 9.69 -38.88
C ARG A 549 -3.68 8.20 -38.78
N ARG A 550 -2.91 7.35 -39.47
CA ARG A 550 -3.16 5.90 -39.54
C ARG A 550 -3.22 5.27 -38.15
N PHE A 551 -2.29 5.62 -37.26
CA PHE A 551 -2.32 5.04 -35.92
C PHE A 551 -3.37 5.72 -35.02
N GLY A 552 -3.64 7.02 -35.21
CA GLY A 552 -4.75 7.70 -34.56
C GLY A 552 -6.10 7.03 -34.85
N GLU A 553 -6.33 6.58 -36.09
CA GLU A 553 -7.53 5.82 -36.45
C GLU A 553 -7.64 4.49 -35.68
N GLN A 554 -6.53 3.74 -35.59
CA GLN A 554 -6.50 2.46 -34.87
C GLN A 554 -6.77 2.64 -33.37
N LEU A 555 -6.11 3.63 -32.74
CA LEU A 555 -6.27 3.94 -31.33
C LEU A 555 -7.66 4.50 -31.01
N ALA A 556 -8.23 5.34 -31.89
CA ALA A 556 -9.58 5.86 -31.74
C ALA A 556 -10.63 4.73 -31.79
N LYS A 557 -10.47 3.75 -32.70
CA LYS A 557 -11.29 2.51 -32.69
C LYS A 557 -11.09 1.68 -31.42
N GLY A 558 -9.86 1.61 -30.92
CA GLY A 558 -9.56 0.95 -29.64
C GLY A 558 -10.31 1.59 -28.47
N LEU A 559 -10.23 2.92 -28.34
CA LEU A 559 -10.97 3.68 -27.34
C LEU A 559 -12.49 3.55 -27.51
N GLU A 560 -12.99 3.56 -28.74
CA GLU A 560 -14.41 3.35 -29.01
C GLU A 560 -14.87 1.99 -28.48
N ALA A 561 -14.11 0.92 -28.75
CA ALA A 561 -14.43 -0.43 -28.28
C ALA A 561 -14.43 -0.53 -26.73
N LEU A 562 -13.58 0.25 -26.06
CA LEU A 562 -13.57 0.38 -24.59
C LEU A 562 -14.82 1.13 -24.10
N HIS A 563 -15.08 2.32 -24.66
CA HIS A 563 -16.17 3.19 -24.24
C HIS A 563 -17.54 2.56 -24.47
N GLN A 564 -17.73 1.78 -25.56
CA GLN A 564 -18.95 1.01 -25.80
C GLN A 564 -19.24 -0.03 -24.71
N LYS A 565 -18.21 -0.52 -24.01
CA LYS A 565 -18.33 -1.42 -22.86
C LYS A 565 -18.39 -0.67 -21.52
N GLY A 566 -18.43 0.66 -21.57
CA GLY A 566 -18.39 1.53 -20.40
C GLY A 566 -17.05 1.49 -19.68
N ILE A 567 -15.96 1.18 -20.36
CA ILE A 567 -14.61 1.15 -19.78
C ILE A 567 -13.88 2.41 -20.23
N HIS A 568 -13.33 3.17 -19.29
CA HIS A 568 -12.56 4.39 -19.56
C HIS A 568 -11.13 4.21 -19.08
N HIS A 569 -10.14 4.56 -19.89
CA HIS A 569 -8.72 4.25 -19.64
C HIS A 569 -8.09 5.21 -18.60
N ARG A 570 -8.40 6.50 -18.72
CA ARG A 570 -8.01 7.62 -17.85
C ARG A 570 -6.54 8.02 -17.85
N ASP A 571 -5.65 7.20 -18.36
CA ASP A 571 -4.22 7.52 -18.46
C ASP A 571 -3.65 7.29 -19.86
N ILE A 572 -4.32 7.83 -20.88
CA ILE A 572 -3.81 7.80 -22.25
C ILE A 572 -2.61 8.75 -22.36
N THR A 573 -1.42 8.18 -22.50
CA THR A 573 -0.14 8.88 -22.61
C THR A 573 0.75 8.18 -23.64
N PRO A 574 1.82 8.82 -24.15
CA PRO A 574 2.73 8.19 -25.11
C PRO A 574 3.43 6.92 -24.56
N GLN A 575 3.59 6.78 -23.24
CA GLN A 575 4.16 5.57 -22.62
C GLN A 575 3.21 4.38 -22.67
N ASN A 576 1.90 4.65 -22.70
CA ASN A 576 0.83 3.65 -22.68
C ASN A 576 0.30 3.31 -24.08
N LEU A 577 1.02 3.74 -25.13
CA LEU A 577 0.70 3.48 -26.52
C LEU A 577 1.91 2.82 -27.19
N LEU A 578 1.76 1.56 -27.58
CA LEU A 578 2.83 0.74 -28.16
C LEU A 578 2.70 0.71 -29.68
N TRP A 579 3.79 0.96 -30.40
CA TRP A 579 3.84 0.94 -31.86
C TRP A 579 4.79 -0.12 -32.40
N THR A 580 4.31 -0.93 -33.34
CA THR A 580 5.08 -2.03 -33.96
C THR A 580 5.62 -1.69 -35.36
N GLY A 581 5.36 -0.48 -35.86
CA GLY A 581 5.56 -0.10 -37.26
C GLY A 581 4.29 -0.27 -38.12
N GLU A 582 3.44 -1.23 -37.79
CA GLU A 582 2.21 -1.52 -38.55
C GLU A 582 0.94 -1.27 -37.73
N SER A 583 0.98 -1.61 -36.44
CA SER A 583 -0.13 -1.49 -35.50
C SER A 583 0.21 -0.61 -34.31
N CYS A 584 -0.83 -0.04 -33.70
CA CYS A 584 -0.73 0.60 -32.39
C CYS A 584 -1.70 -0.01 -31.37
N THR A 585 -1.21 -0.21 -30.15
CA THR A 585 -1.91 -0.91 -29.08
C THR A 585 -1.91 -0.08 -27.80
N ILE A 586 -3.08 0.06 -27.19
CA ILE A 586 -3.27 0.67 -25.87
C ILE A 586 -2.87 -0.35 -24.80
N ILE A 587 -1.96 0.03 -23.92
CA ILE A 587 -1.44 -0.78 -22.82
C ILE A 587 -1.66 -0.07 -21.47
N ASP A 588 -1.48 -0.83 -20.38
CA ASP A 588 -1.59 -0.38 -18.97
C ASP A 588 -2.95 0.21 -18.54
N PHE A 589 -3.80 -0.66 -17.95
CA PHE A 589 -5.16 -0.32 -17.52
C PHE A 589 -5.25 -0.10 -16.01
N ASN A 590 -4.14 0.21 -15.35
CA ASN A 590 -4.08 0.41 -13.88
C ASN A 590 -5.06 1.45 -13.33
N LEU A 591 -5.35 2.50 -14.11
CA LEU A 591 -6.25 3.60 -13.71
C LEU A 591 -7.63 3.52 -14.36
N ALA A 592 -7.89 2.45 -15.13
CA ALA A 592 -9.14 2.29 -15.82
C ALA A 592 -10.32 2.09 -14.85
N VAL A 593 -11.49 2.59 -15.22
CA VAL A 593 -12.72 2.45 -14.43
C VAL A 593 -13.88 1.99 -15.30
N GLN A 594 -14.85 1.32 -14.69
CA GLN A 594 -16.08 0.93 -15.35
C GLN A 594 -17.21 1.95 -15.08
N ALA A 595 -18.11 2.12 -16.04
CA ALA A 595 -19.24 3.04 -15.95
C ALA A 595 -20.11 2.71 -14.73
N GLY A 596 -20.34 3.73 -13.89
CA GLY A 596 -21.07 3.60 -12.63
C GLY A 596 -20.18 3.45 -11.40
N GLU A 597 -18.87 3.26 -11.57
CA GLU A 597 -17.91 3.34 -10.46
C GLU A 597 -17.57 4.81 -10.14
N PRO A 598 -17.33 5.15 -8.86
CA PRO A 598 -16.88 6.47 -8.45
C PRO A 598 -15.56 6.86 -9.13
N ALA A 599 -15.58 7.97 -9.88
CA ALA A 599 -14.40 8.47 -10.59
C ALA A 599 -14.04 9.89 -10.12
N ALA A 600 -13.06 10.00 -9.22
CA ALA A 600 -12.56 11.29 -8.76
C ALA A 600 -11.87 12.07 -9.90
N PRO A 601 -12.00 13.41 -9.96
CA PRO A 601 -11.32 14.23 -10.96
C PRO A 601 -9.81 14.33 -10.65
N GLY A 602 -9.00 14.72 -11.64
CA GLY A 602 -7.55 14.89 -11.47
C GLY A 602 -6.74 13.59 -11.40
N ILE A 603 -7.36 12.44 -11.64
CA ILE A 603 -6.67 11.13 -11.73
C ILE A 603 -6.24 10.87 -13.17
N GLY A 604 -4.95 10.55 -13.34
CA GLY A 604 -4.24 10.40 -14.60
C GLY A 604 -3.00 11.30 -14.62
N THR A 605 -2.21 11.24 -15.69
CA THR A 605 -1.02 12.10 -15.84
C THR A 605 -1.44 13.56 -16.10
N PRO A 606 -1.16 14.53 -15.20
CA PRO A 606 -1.72 15.90 -15.27
C PRO A 606 -1.49 16.63 -16.60
N ARG A 607 -0.35 16.35 -17.26
CA ARG A 607 0.03 16.92 -18.56
C ARG A 607 -0.93 16.55 -19.70
N TYR A 608 -1.66 15.44 -19.56
CA TYR A 608 -2.61 14.89 -20.55
C TYR A 608 -4.07 15.01 -20.13
N LEU A 609 -4.36 15.66 -19.00
CA LEU A 609 -5.73 15.91 -18.56
C LEU A 609 -6.34 17.12 -19.28
N PRO A 610 -7.65 17.09 -19.60
CA PRO A 610 -8.34 18.25 -20.14
C PRO A 610 -8.24 19.48 -19.21
N PRO A 611 -7.95 20.69 -19.75
CA PRO A 611 -7.78 21.90 -18.95
C PRO A 611 -9.07 22.41 -18.29
N ASP A 612 -10.23 21.95 -18.74
CA ASP A 612 -11.57 22.31 -18.25
C ASP A 612 -12.23 21.20 -17.41
N GLN A 613 -11.45 20.18 -16.98
CA GLN A 613 -11.96 19.09 -16.16
C GLN A 613 -12.56 19.63 -14.83
N PRO A 614 -13.77 19.19 -14.44
CA PRO A 614 -14.43 19.70 -13.24
C PRO A 614 -13.67 19.30 -11.96
N VAL A 615 -13.65 20.18 -10.96
CA VAL A 615 -13.00 19.94 -9.67
C VAL A 615 -14.04 19.73 -8.58
N GLY A 616 -13.74 18.84 -7.62
CA GLY A 616 -14.55 18.68 -6.40
C GLY A 616 -15.85 17.87 -6.56
N ARG A 617 -16.06 17.22 -7.71
CA ARG A 617 -17.13 16.24 -7.91
C ARG A 617 -16.67 15.07 -8.77
N GLU A 618 -17.36 13.95 -8.67
CA GLU A 618 -17.13 12.80 -9.55
C GLU A 618 -17.38 13.16 -11.03
N LEU A 619 -16.59 12.53 -11.90
CA LEU A 619 -16.70 12.65 -13.34
C LEU A 619 -17.87 11.82 -13.86
N THR A 620 -18.59 12.38 -14.82
CA THR A 620 -19.60 11.64 -15.59
C THR A 620 -18.93 10.77 -16.65
N ALA A 621 -19.62 9.74 -17.16
CA ALA A 621 -19.12 8.92 -18.26
C ALA A 621 -18.72 9.76 -19.50
N ALA A 622 -19.46 10.83 -19.78
CA ALA A 622 -19.19 11.73 -20.89
C ALA A 622 -17.94 12.61 -20.68
N GLU A 623 -17.52 12.83 -19.44
CA GLU A 623 -16.28 13.54 -19.08
C GLU A 623 -15.09 12.57 -19.05
N LEU A 624 -15.31 11.32 -18.65
CA LEU A 624 -14.31 10.26 -18.76
C LEU A 624 -13.99 9.92 -20.22
N THR A 625 -14.99 9.87 -21.09
CA THR A 625 -14.78 9.73 -22.53
C THR A 625 -14.00 10.91 -23.10
N ASP A 626 -14.35 12.14 -22.72
CA ASP A 626 -13.62 13.34 -23.16
C ASP A 626 -12.15 13.31 -22.72
N GLN A 627 -11.87 12.87 -21.49
CA GLN A 627 -10.51 12.71 -20.98
C GLN A 627 -9.65 11.78 -21.85
N ASP A 628 -10.17 10.60 -22.23
CA ASP A 628 -9.43 9.66 -23.08
C ASP A 628 -9.21 10.19 -24.50
N VAL A 629 -10.24 10.83 -25.08
CA VAL A 629 -10.19 11.41 -26.45
C VAL A 629 -9.20 12.57 -26.52
N TYR A 630 -9.21 13.44 -25.51
CA TYR A 630 -8.27 14.56 -25.39
C TYR A 630 -6.83 14.05 -25.22
N GLY A 631 -6.62 13.08 -24.33
CA GLY A 631 -5.31 12.47 -24.11
C GLY A 631 -4.74 11.84 -25.38
N LEU A 632 -5.56 11.11 -26.15
CA LEU A 632 -5.16 10.56 -27.45
C LEU A 632 -4.76 11.67 -28.43
N ALA A 633 -5.58 12.70 -28.59
CA ALA A 633 -5.27 13.81 -29.50
C ALA A 633 -3.95 14.51 -29.15
N LEU A 634 -3.64 14.62 -27.85
CA LEU A 634 -2.38 15.20 -27.40
C LEU A 634 -1.18 14.29 -27.72
N CYS A 635 -1.34 12.97 -27.57
CA CYS A 635 -0.33 12.00 -28.01
C CYS A 635 -0.10 12.08 -29.53
N LEU A 636 -1.16 12.24 -30.34
CA LEU A 636 -1.04 12.42 -31.78
C LEU A 636 -0.28 13.71 -32.14
N TYR A 637 -0.56 14.79 -31.41
CA TYR A 637 0.14 16.06 -31.58
C TYR A 637 1.64 15.91 -31.30
N GLU A 638 2.00 15.31 -30.16
CA GLU A 638 3.41 15.11 -29.80
C GLU A 638 4.11 14.17 -30.79
N ALA A 639 3.46 13.11 -31.27
CA ALA A 639 4.03 12.24 -32.29
C ALA A 639 4.28 12.97 -33.63
N ALA A 640 3.42 13.94 -33.98
CA ALA A 640 3.53 14.72 -35.20
C ALA A 640 4.55 15.87 -35.14
N THR A 641 4.91 16.33 -33.94
CA THR A 641 5.72 17.56 -33.75
C THR A 641 7.00 17.33 -32.96
N GLY A 642 7.04 16.32 -32.10
CA GLY A 642 8.08 16.08 -31.10
C GLY A 642 7.99 17.01 -29.89
N ASP A 643 7.04 17.95 -29.88
CA ASP A 643 6.96 19.02 -28.89
C ASP A 643 5.58 19.06 -28.23
N TYR A 644 5.54 19.61 -27.01
CA TYR A 644 4.28 19.91 -26.33
C TYR A 644 3.61 21.17 -26.93
N PRO A 645 2.26 21.24 -27.01
CA PRO A 645 1.59 22.39 -27.63
C PRO A 645 1.70 23.69 -26.84
N TRP A 646 2.18 23.64 -25.59
CA TRP A 646 2.29 24.79 -24.68
C TRP A 646 3.69 24.89 -24.05
N ASP A 647 4.02 26.06 -23.49
CA ASP A 647 5.26 26.28 -22.72
C ASP A 647 5.14 25.87 -21.25
N ALA A 648 3.90 25.72 -20.75
CA ALA A 648 3.62 25.26 -19.40
C ALA A 648 3.76 23.73 -19.28
N GLU A 649 4.00 23.23 -18.06
CA GLU A 649 4.10 21.78 -17.80
C GLU A 649 2.77 21.04 -17.96
N THR A 650 1.64 21.76 -17.84
CA THR A 650 0.27 21.26 -17.95
C THR A 650 -0.56 22.21 -18.83
N PRO A 651 -1.66 21.74 -19.46
CA PRO A 651 -2.41 22.58 -20.38
C PRO A 651 -3.06 23.75 -19.63
N PRO A 652 -2.84 25.01 -20.05
CA PRO A 652 -3.40 26.16 -19.34
C PRO A 652 -4.90 26.30 -19.61
N PRO A 653 -5.73 26.60 -18.58
CA PRO A 653 -7.16 26.86 -18.77
C PRO A 653 -7.45 27.96 -19.79
N GLY A 654 -8.31 27.68 -20.77
CA GLY A 654 -8.76 28.64 -21.78
C GLY A 654 -7.73 29.01 -22.85
N VAL A 655 -6.55 28.37 -22.89
CA VAL A 655 -5.48 28.68 -23.84
C VAL A 655 -5.40 27.60 -24.92
N ALA A 656 -5.63 27.97 -26.17
CA ALA A 656 -5.55 27.07 -27.31
C ALA A 656 -4.11 26.50 -27.50
N PRO A 657 -3.97 25.27 -28.01
CA PRO A 657 -2.67 24.68 -28.34
C PRO A 657 -1.97 25.45 -29.46
N ARG A 658 -0.64 25.37 -29.54
CA ARG A 658 0.09 25.77 -30.75
C ARG A 658 -0.40 24.93 -31.94
N ARG A 659 -0.96 25.56 -32.96
CA ARG A 659 -1.41 24.88 -34.17
C ARG A 659 -0.25 24.22 -34.91
N LEU A 660 -0.46 23.02 -35.47
CA LEU A 660 0.52 22.43 -36.38
C LEU A 660 0.73 23.32 -37.61
N ASN A 661 1.98 23.60 -37.94
CA ASN A 661 2.34 24.41 -39.10
C ASN A 661 2.38 23.56 -40.39
N THR A 662 1.21 23.14 -40.85
CA THR A 662 1.04 22.30 -42.05
C THR A 662 -0.30 22.57 -42.73
N ASP A 663 -0.37 22.36 -44.05
CA ASP A 663 -1.62 22.41 -44.83
C ASP A 663 -2.42 21.10 -44.77
N HIS A 664 -1.93 20.10 -44.03
CA HIS A 664 -2.61 18.85 -43.79
C HIS A 664 -3.86 19.07 -42.92
N ASP A 665 -4.99 18.50 -43.31
CA ASP A 665 -6.26 18.52 -42.56
C ASP A 665 -6.17 17.93 -41.14
N LEU A 666 -5.10 17.20 -40.81
CA LEU A 666 -4.81 16.73 -39.46
C LEU A 666 -4.62 17.89 -38.48
N ALA A 667 -4.10 19.04 -38.94
CA ALA A 667 -3.99 20.24 -38.13
C ALA A 667 -5.36 20.70 -37.60
N ASP A 668 -6.37 20.75 -38.46
CA ASP A 668 -7.72 21.16 -38.07
C ASP A 668 -8.38 20.13 -37.14
N ILE A 669 -8.13 18.84 -37.36
CA ILE A 669 -8.65 17.75 -36.52
C ILE A 669 -8.08 17.87 -35.11
N LEU A 670 -6.76 18.07 -34.98
CA LEU A 670 -6.08 18.19 -33.70
C LEU A 670 -6.44 19.50 -32.99
N ASP A 671 -6.56 20.62 -33.71
CA ASP A 671 -7.06 21.89 -33.16
C ASP A 671 -8.45 21.72 -32.53
N LYS A 672 -9.35 20.98 -33.20
CA LYS A 672 -10.67 20.67 -32.66
C LYS A 672 -10.59 19.74 -31.45
N ALA A 673 -9.82 18.66 -31.53
CA ALA A 673 -9.72 17.67 -30.47
C ALA A 673 -9.09 18.24 -29.18
N LEU A 674 -8.19 19.21 -29.33
CA LEU A 674 -7.46 19.86 -28.23
C LEU A 674 -8.04 21.23 -27.84
N ALA A 675 -9.26 21.55 -28.29
CA ALA A 675 -9.91 22.82 -27.96
C ALA A 675 -9.96 23.04 -26.43
N PRO A 676 -9.81 24.27 -25.91
CA PRO A 676 -9.83 24.51 -24.47
C PRO A 676 -11.14 24.12 -23.77
N ASP A 677 -12.27 24.29 -24.48
CA ASP A 677 -13.60 23.98 -23.97
C ASP A 677 -14.10 22.63 -24.54
N ARG A 678 -14.55 21.73 -23.66
CA ARG A 678 -15.12 20.41 -24.02
C ARG A 678 -16.24 20.48 -25.04
N GLY A 679 -17.03 21.56 -25.04
CA GLY A 679 -18.13 21.75 -25.99
C GLY A 679 -17.67 21.84 -27.45
N ASP A 680 -16.43 22.28 -27.66
CA ASP A 680 -15.84 22.45 -28.99
C ASP A 680 -15.07 21.20 -29.47
N ARG A 681 -14.78 20.26 -28.56
CA ARG A 681 -14.10 18.99 -28.85
C ARG A 681 -15.01 17.93 -29.48
N PHE A 682 -14.40 16.82 -29.90
CA PHE A 682 -15.12 15.61 -30.27
C PHE A 682 -15.78 14.99 -29.03
N GLN A 683 -17.05 14.61 -29.15
CA GLN A 683 -17.82 14.13 -27.99
C GLN A 683 -17.65 12.63 -27.73
N SER A 684 -16.97 11.91 -28.63
CA SER A 684 -16.74 10.47 -28.54
C SER A 684 -15.47 10.05 -29.28
N ALA A 685 -14.94 8.87 -28.98
CA ALA A 685 -13.85 8.27 -29.74
C ALA A 685 -14.26 7.95 -31.19
N ALA A 686 -15.54 7.59 -31.42
CA ALA A 686 -16.11 7.40 -32.75
C ALA A 686 -16.09 8.70 -33.58
N ASP A 687 -16.46 9.83 -32.96
CA ASP A 687 -16.40 11.16 -33.60
C ASP A 687 -14.97 11.52 -34.05
N LEU A 688 -13.97 11.19 -33.23
CA LEU A 688 -12.56 11.40 -33.55
C LEU A 688 -12.08 10.43 -34.65
N TYR A 689 -12.44 9.15 -34.58
CA TYR A 689 -12.15 8.17 -35.63
C TYR A 689 -12.70 8.63 -36.99
N GLU A 690 -13.97 9.01 -37.05
CA GLU A 690 -14.63 9.49 -38.27
C GLU A 690 -13.91 10.72 -38.85
N ALA A 691 -13.45 11.63 -37.98
CA ALA A 691 -12.69 12.79 -38.42
C ALA A 691 -11.30 12.41 -38.94
N LEU A 692 -10.59 11.47 -38.31
CA LEU A 692 -9.30 10.98 -38.76
C LEU A 692 -9.42 10.19 -40.07
N HIS A 693 -10.48 9.41 -40.24
CA HIS A 693 -10.66 8.55 -41.41
C HIS A 693 -11.24 9.29 -42.63
N TYR A 694 -12.19 10.21 -42.43
CA TYR A 694 -12.89 10.90 -43.52
C TYR A 694 -12.62 12.42 -43.60
N GLY A 695 -11.95 13.00 -42.61
CA GLY A 695 -11.74 14.45 -42.49
C GLY A 695 -12.94 15.20 -41.89
N LEU A 696 -12.72 16.41 -41.33
CA LEU A 696 -13.75 17.21 -40.63
C LEU A 696 -14.98 17.58 -41.48
N ARG A 697 -14.83 17.66 -42.81
CA ARG A 697 -15.89 18.09 -43.74
C ARG A 697 -16.89 16.97 -44.08
N ALA A 698 -16.63 15.74 -43.65
CA ALA A 698 -17.53 14.60 -43.86
C ALA A 698 -18.78 14.63 -42.96
N ARG A 699 -18.75 15.37 -41.84
CA ARG A 699 -19.80 15.41 -40.80
C ARG A 699 -21.14 16.05 -41.23
N VAL A 700 -21.24 16.57 -42.45
CA VAL A 700 -22.52 16.99 -43.06
C VAL A 700 -23.37 15.80 -43.53
N ARG A 701 -22.85 14.55 -43.45
CA ARG A 701 -23.50 13.36 -44.04
C ARG A 701 -24.63 12.69 -43.22
N ASN A 702 -24.84 13.04 -41.95
CA ASN A 702 -25.86 12.37 -41.10
C ASN A 702 -27.19 13.12 -40.92
N CYS A 703 -27.41 14.21 -41.66
CA CYS A 703 -28.75 14.78 -41.84
C CYS A 703 -29.17 14.57 -43.30
N ARG A 704 -30.34 13.95 -43.53
CA ARG A 704 -30.93 13.90 -44.87
C ARG A 704 -31.17 15.34 -45.34
N PRO A 705 -30.64 15.77 -46.50
CA PRO A 705 -30.86 17.13 -46.99
C PRO A 705 -32.36 17.38 -47.20
N ARG A 706 -32.85 18.55 -46.80
CA ARG A 706 -34.26 18.96 -46.93
C ARG A 706 -34.50 19.51 -48.32
N LEU A 707 -35.35 18.86 -49.10
CA LEU A 707 -35.64 19.24 -50.48
C LEU A 707 -37.06 19.77 -50.62
N LEU A 708 -37.21 20.94 -51.22
CA LEU A 708 -38.51 21.50 -51.57
C LEU A 708 -38.91 21.08 -52.97
N VAL A 709 -40.03 20.38 -53.12
CA VAL A 709 -40.55 19.90 -54.41
C VAL A 709 -41.86 20.61 -54.72
N ILE A 710 -41.96 21.25 -55.87
CA ILE A 710 -43.13 22.02 -56.31
C ILE A 710 -43.64 21.37 -57.59
N ASP A 711 -44.85 20.81 -57.58
CA ASP A 711 -45.40 19.99 -58.67
C ASP A 711 -46.84 20.37 -58.99
N ASP A 712 -47.18 20.37 -60.29
CA ASP A 712 -48.53 20.65 -60.78
C ASP A 712 -49.37 19.36 -60.99
N HIS A 713 -48.82 18.16 -61.24
CA HIS A 713 -49.70 16.99 -61.44
C HIS A 713 -49.16 15.53 -61.33
N HIS A 714 -47.88 15.22 -61.05
CA HIS A 714 -47.39 13.81 -61.16
C HIS A 714 -46.34 13.29 -60.13
N THR A 715 -46.36 13.74 -58.87
CA THR A 715 -45.31 13.43 -57.85
C THR A 715 -45.38 12.13 -57.03
N SER A 716 -46.26 11.15 -57.29
CA SER A 716 -46.12 9.88 -56.52
C SER A 716 -44.81 9.15 -56.83
N THR A 717 -44.16 9.45 -57.96
CA THR A 717 -42.91 8.83 -58.41
C THR A 717 -41.66 9.58 -57.93
N ILE A 718 -41.56 10.91 -58.11
CA ILE A 718 -40.36 11.70 -57.72
C ILE A 718 -40.15 11.71 -56.20
N LYS A 719 -41.22 11.95 -55.42
CA LYS A 719 -41.13 11.95 -53.95
C LYS A 719 -40.76 10.58 -53.40
N GLY A 720 -41.38 9.52 -53.92
CA GLY A 720 -41.12 8.14 -53.49
C GLY A 720 -39.72 7.65 -53.82
N GLU A 721 -39.08 8.20 -54.86
CA GLU A 721 -37.71 7.87 -55.25
C GLU A 721 -36.65 8.66 -54.47
N LEU A 722 -36.98 9.85 -53.95
CA LEU A 722 -36.06 10.69 -53.18
C LEU A 722 -36.19 10.52 -51.66
N GLU A 723 -37.34 10.07 -51.14
CA GLU A 723 -37.58 9.80 -49.71
C GLU A 723 -36.57 8.87 -49.00
N PRO A 724 -35.89 7.91 -49.65
CA PRO A 724 -34.84 7.11 -49.01
C PRO A 724 -33.61 7.93 -48.57
N ASP A 725 -33.26 8.97 -49.34
CA ASP A 725 -31.99 9.70 -49.19
C ASP A 725 -32.20 11.18 -48.77
N TYR A 726 -33.43 11.71 -48.89
CA TYR A 726 -33.78 13.12 -48.67
C TYR A 726 -35.05 13.30 -47.84
N ASP A 727 -35.15 14.41 -47.11
CA ASP A 727 -36.40 14.85 -46.47
C ASP A 727 -37.17 15.79 -47.39
N CYS A 728 -38.17 15.26 -48.09
CA CYS A 728 -38.86 15.96 -49.18
C CYS A 728 -40.16 16.62 -48.71
N HIS A 729 -40.28 17.94 -48.87
CA HIS A 729 -41.51 18.69 -48.69
C HIS A 729 -42.15 19.02 -50.03
N THR A 730 -43.38 18.56 -50.28
CA THR A 730 -44.03 18.69 -51.60
C THR A 730 -45.21 19.67 -51.57
N LEU A 731 -45.18 20.66 -52.47
CA LEU A 731 -46.25 21.64 -52.68
C LEU A 731 -46.93 21.38 -54.02
N LYS A 732 -48.26 21.29 -54.02
CA LYS A 732 -49.06 20.82 -55.17
C LYS A 732 -49.94 21.88 -55.84
N SER A 733 -49.85 23.12 -55.41
CA SER A 733 -50.64 24.24 -55.95
C SER A 733 -50.06 25.57 -55.53
N LYS A 734 -50.42 26.65 -56.25
CA LYS A 734 -50.10 28.02 -55.84
C LYS A 734 -50.68 28.40 -54.48
N GLN A 735 -51.86 27.88 -54.13
CA GLN A 735 -52.43 28.08 -52.80
C GLN A 735 -51.57 27.43 -51.70
N ALA A 736 -51.09 26.21 -51.92
CA ALA A 736 -50.18 25.55 -50.98
C ALA A 736 -48.84 26.29 -50.85
N TRP A 737 -48.38 26.90 -51.95
CA TRP A 737 -47.22 27.79 -51.93
C TRP A 737 -47.45 29.06 -51.11
N ASP A 738 -48.59 29.74 -51.29
CA ASP A 738 -48.89 30.97 -50.55
C ASP A 738 -49.10 30.70 -49.04
N GLU A 739 -49.72 29.57 -48.68
CA GLU A 739 -49.83 29.11 -47.28
C GLU A 739 -48.46 28.73 -46.71
N PHE A 740 -47.60 28.08 -47.50
CA PHE A 740 -46.22 27.77 -47.11
C PHE A 740 -45.38 29.03 -46.85
N LEU A 741 -45.54 30.08 -47.67
CA LEU A 741 -44.90 31.38 -47.46
C LEU A 741 -45.41 32.08 -46.19
N ALA A 742 -46.71 32.01 -45.90
CA ALA A 742 -47.29 32.57 -44.68
C ALA A 742 -46.75 31.90 -43.40
N ASN A 743 -46.27 30.66 -43.51
CA ASN A 743 -45.73 29.86 -42.40
C ASN A 743 -44.19 29.92 -42.27
N GLY A 744 -43.50 30.83 -42.96
CA GLY A 744 -42.06 31.05 -42.80
C GLY A 744 -41.21 30.72 -44.04
N GLY A 745 -41.78 30.08 -45.07
CA GLY A 745 -41.18 29.96 -46.39
C GLY A 745 -39.93 29.07 -46.50
N PRO A 746 -39.16 29.19 -47.60
CA PRO A 746 -38.13 28.22 -48.01
C PRO A 746 -36.76 28.38 -47.32
N LEU A 747 -36.67 29.09 -46.20
CA LEU A 747 -35.40 29.40 -45.53
C LEU A 747 -34.72 28.19 -44.86
N GLU A 748 -35.44 27.07 -44.70
CA GLU A 748 -34.96 25.85 -44.04
C GLU A 748 -34.61 24.69 -45.00
N PHE A 749 -34.57 24.94 -46.31
CA PHE A 749 -34.33 23.90 -47.32
C PHE A 749 -32.92 23.99 -47.91
N ASP A 750 -32.37 22.85 -48.33
CA ASP A 750 -31.02 22.73 -48.92
C ASP A 750 -31.04 22.80 -50.46
N GLY A 751 -32.23 22.69 -51.08
CA GLY A 751 -32.43 22.77 -52.53
C GLY A 751 -33.91 22.71 -52.92
N ALA A 752 -34.23 23.12 -54.14
CA ALA A 752 -35.60 23.08 -54.67
C ALA A 752 -35.69 22.46 -56.07
N ILE A 753 -36.77 21.69 -56.31
CA ILE A 753 -37.18 21.17 -57.61
C ILE A 753 -38.55 21.76 -57.95
N VAL A 754 -38.66 22.41 -59.12
CA VAL A 754 -39.91 22.98 -59.62
C VAL A 754 -40.29 22.29 -60.92
N ASP A 755 -41.36 21.51 -60.90
CA ASP A 755 -41.88 20.80 -62.05
C ASP A 755 -43.01 21.59 -62.73
N LEU A 756 -42.80 21.97 -63.98
CA LEU A 756 -43.72 22.78 -64.79
C LEU A 756 -44.32 21.92 -65.90
N HIS A 757 -45.36 21.16 -65.56
CA HIS A 757 -46.21 20.49 -66.54
C HIS A 757 -47.16 21.50 -67.23
N LEU A 758 -47.28 21.39 -68.55
CA LEU A 758 -47.75 22.46 -69.44
C LEU A 758 -49.26 22.78 -69.32
N SER A 759 -49.63 23.64 -68.38
CA SER A 759 -50.84 24.47 -68.47
C SER A 759 -50.47 25.97 -68.46
N PRO A 760 -51.19 26.86 -69.18
CA PRO A 760 -50.89 28.29 -69.19
C PRO A 760 -51.00 28.98 -67.82
N ARG A 761 -51.70 28.37 -66.85
CA ARG A 761 -51.77 28.86 -65.46
C ARG A 761 -50.52 28.49 -64.66
N SER A 762 -50.04 27.25 -64.80
CA SER A 762 -48.92 26.73 -64.01
C SER A 762 -47.55 27.25 -64.43
N LEU A 763 -47.36 27.67 -65.69
CA LEU A 763 -46.12 28.31 -66.12
C LEU A 763 -45.92 29.70 -65.46
N GLY A 764 -46.97 30.52 -65.38
CA GLY A 764 -46.88 31.85 -64.74
C GLY A 764 -46.68 31.75 -63.23
N GLU A 765 -47.45 30.88 -62.57
CA GLU A 765 -47.32 30.61 -61.14
C GLU A 765 -45.93 30.03 -60.79
N GLY A 766 -45.41 29.13 -61.62
CA GLY A 766 -44.08 28.55 -61.48
C GLY A 766 -42.93 29.56 -61.64
N ILE A 767 -43.02 30.47 -62.60
CA ILE A 767 -42.05 31.56 -62.77
C ILE A 767 -42.03 32.45 -61.52
N GLU A 768 -43.20 32.83 -60.98
CA GLU A 768 -43.26 33.65 -59.76
C GLU A 768 -42.59 32.95 -58.55
N ILE A 769 -42.78 31.64 -58.42
CA ILE A 769 -42.17 30.82 -57.37
C ILE A 769 -40.64 30.80 -57.52
N ILE A 770 -40.14 30.53 -58.72
CA ILE A 770 -38.70 30.53 -59.02
C ILE A 770 -38.12 31.93 -58.78
N GLU A 771 -38.86 32.97 -59.16
CA GLU A 771 -38.44 34.36 -58.93
C GLU A 771 -38.32 34.67 -57.45
N TYR A 772 -39.29 34.22 -56.65
CA TYR A 772 -39.30 34.39 -55.21
C TYR A 772 -38.13 33.66 -54.54
N LEU A 773 -37.94 32.37 -54.86
CA LEU A 773 -36.84 31.55 -54.30
C LEU A 773 -35.50 32.23 -54.57
N CYS A 774 -35.26 32.61 -55.81
CA CYS A 774 -34.04 33.32 -56.16
C CYS A 774 -33.91 34.74 -55.58
N ARG A 775 -34.96 35.40 -55.10
CA ARG A 775 -34.84 36.72 -54.44
C ARG A 775 -34.60 36.59 -52.94
N HIS A 776 -35.02 35.48 -52.33
CA HIS A 776 -35.09 35.35 -50.87
C HIS A 776 -34.26 34.18 -50.31
N THR A 777 -33.67 33.33 -51.16
CA THR A 777 -32.82 32.21 -50.75
C THR A 777 -31.59 32.06 -51.64
N ASP A 778 -30.58 31.36 -51.12
CA ASP A 778 -29.34 31.01 -51.84
C ASP A 778 -29.29 29.54 -52.28
N ILE A 779 -30.41 28.82 -52.17
CA ILE A 779 -30.48 27.39 -52.49
C ILE A 779 -30.40 27.15 -54.01
N PRO A 780 -29.82 26.02 -54.44
CA PRO A 780 -29.86 25.60 -55.84
C PRO A 780 -31.29 25.22 -56.26
N ILE A 781 -31.69 25.59 -57.49
CA ILE A 781 -33.04 25.36 -58.02
C ILE A 781 -32.95 24.61 -59.34
N ALA A 782 -33.58 23.43 -59.41
CA ALA A 782 -33.78 22.69 -60.65
C ALA A 782 -35.22 22.89 -61.16
N VAL A 783 -35.39 23.21 -62.44
CA VAL A 783 -36.70 23.45 -63.05
C VAL A 783 -36.92 22.44 -64.16
N ILE A 784 -38.00 21.66 -64.11
CA ILE A 784 -38.35 20.67 -65.12
C ILE A 784 -39.44 21.25 -66.04
N THR A 785 -39.23 21.16 -67.35
CA THR A 785 -40.17 21.66 -68.38
C THR A 785 -40.31 20.63 -69.50
N MET A 786 -41.51 20.52 -70.11
CA MET A 786 -41.71 19.76 -71.34
C MET A 786 -41.71 20.69 -72.57
N ASN A 787 -41.12 20.22 -73.67
CA ASN A 787 -40.85 20.99 -74.89
C ASN A 787 -42.09 21.81 -75.37
N THR A 788 -42.00 23.15 -75.32
CA THR A 788 -42.96 24.06 -75.94
C THR A 788 -42.26 25.09 -76.80
N GLY A 789 -41.95 24.71 -78.03
CA GLY A 789 -41.34 25.56 -79.06
C GLY A 789 -42.17 26.78 -79.52
N GLN A 790 -43.00 27.38 -78.66
CA GLN A 790 -43.67 28.66 -78.92
C GLN A 790 -43.58 29.68 -77.77
N ARG A 791 -42.95 29.38 -76.61
CA ARG A 791 -42.86 30.34 -75.48
C ARG A 791 -41.52 30.38 -74.74
N ASP A 792 -40.45 29.93 -75.38
CA ASP A 792 -39.10 29.98 -74.80
C ASP A 792 -38.57 31.41 -74.57
N ASP A 793 -39.03 32.40 -75.34
CA ASP A 793 -38.50 33.77 -75.24
C ASP A 793 -38.94 34.51 -73.96
N GLU A 794 -40.19 34.33 -73.49
CA GLU A 794 -40.70 34.92 -72.24
C GLU A 794 -40.08 34.24 -71.00
N PHE A 795 -39.96 32.92 -71.01
CA PHE A 795 -39.34 32.15 -69.93
C PHE A 795 -37.84 32.44 -69.80
N ASN A 796 -37.12 32.47 -70.93
CA ASN A 796 -35.69 32.79 -70.94
C ASN A 796 -35.42 34.25 -70.61
N ALA A 797 -36.31 35.20 -70.94
CA ALA A 797 -36.13 36.61 -70.56
C ALA A 797 -36.17 36.83 -69.03
N GLY A 798 -36.99 36.07 -68.29
CA GLY A 798 -37.09 36.17 -66.82
C GLY A 798 -35.93 35.52 -66.04
N LEU A 799 -35.24 34.54 -66.64
CA LEU A 799 -34.21 33.72 -65.98
C LEU A 799 -32.76 34.08 -66.34
N ARG A 800 -32.55 34.95 -67.35
CA ARG A 800 -31.25 35.32 -67.96
C ARG A 800 -30.13 35.85 -67.04
N HIS A 801 -30.37 35.99 -65.74
CA HIS A 801 -29.42 36.58 -64.79
C HIS A 801 -29.23 35.78 -63.49
N ARG A 802 -29.51 34.47 -63.45
CA ARG A 802 -29.49 33.71 -62.19
C ARG A 802 -28.68 32.41 -62.30
N HIS A 803 -27.39 32.46 -61.92
CA HIS A 803 -26.39 31.37 -61.95
C HIS A 803 -26.72 30.13 -61.07
N ARG A 804 -27.88 30.10 -60.42
CA ARG A 804 -28.32 29.05 -59.48
C ARG A 804 -29.58 28.29 -59.92
N VAL A 805 -30.11 28.64 -61.09
CA VAL A 805 -31.30 27.99 -61.68
C VAL A 805 -30.85 27.13 -62.86
N VAL A 806 -31.19 25.84 -62.83
CA VAL A 806 -30.91 24.90 -63.91
C VAL A 806 -32.24 24.46 -64.53
N ARG A 807 -32.43 24.76 -65.82
CA ARG A 807 -33.61 24.30 -66.59
C ARG A 807 -33.35 22.95 -67.21
N LEU A 808 -34.30 22.04 -67.06
CA LEU A 808 -34.33 20.71 -67.67
C LEU A 808 -35.47 20.69 -68.69
N GLU A 809 -35.11 20.51 -69.96
CA GLU A 809 -36.08 20.30 -71.03
C GLU A 809 -36.19 18.81 -71.33
N HIS A 810 -37.36 18.23 -71.09
CA HIS A 810 -37.64 16.88 -71.52
C HIS A 810 -38.26 16.90 -72.93
N LYS A 811 -37.52 16.39 -73.93
CA LYS A 811 -38.04 16.15 -75.28
C LYS A 811 -38.64 14.76 -75.38
N HIS A 812 -39.79 14.66 -76.06
CA HIS A 812 -40.46 13.38 -76.25
C HIS A 812 -39.57 12.44 -77.07
N GLY A 813 -39.10 11.36 -76.45
CA GLY A 813 -38.32 10.30 -77.10
C GLY A 813 -36.79 10.48 -77.12
N GLU A 814 -36.24 11.51 -76.46
CA GLU A 814 -34.80 11.57 -76.17
C GLU A 814 -34.48 10.78 -74.89
N ASP A 815 -33.30 10.13 -74.88
CA ASP A 815 -32.80 9.40 -73.70
C ASP A 815 -32.48 10.41 -72.60
N TRP A 816 -33.01 10.19 -71.40
CA TRP A 816 -32.79 11.05 -70.24
C TRP A 816 -31.29 11.21 -69.91
N LEU A 817 -30.46 10.28 -70.38
CA LEU A 817 -29.02 10.23 -70.21
C LEU A 817 -28.28 11.46 -70.79
N ASP A 818 -28.64 11.92 -72.00
CA ASP A 818 -27.90 12.99 -72.68
C ASP A 818 -28.21 14.37 -72.10
N SER A 819 -29.48 14.61 -71.74
CA SER A 819 -29.89 15.83 -71.04
C SER A 819 -29.24 15.95 -69.67
N ILE A 820 -28.99 14.82 -68.98
CA ILE A 820 -28.41 14.80 -67.63
C ILE A 820 -26.88 14.88 -67.62
N GLN A 821 -26.21 14.37 -68.66
CA GLN A 821 -24.78 14.58 -68.85
C GLN A 821 -24.44 16.04 -69.16
N GLU A 822 -25.33 16.76 -69.86
CA GLU A 822 -25.17 18.19 -70.10
C GLU A 822 -25.37 19.02 -68.82
N ILE A 823 -26.30 18.62 -67.93
CA ILE A 823 -26.45 19.18 -66.56
C ILE A 823 -25.16 19.01 -65.76
N ALA A 824 -24.59 17.81 -65.77
CA ALA A 824 -23.34 17.48 -65.08
C ALA A 824 -22.20 18.39 -65.55
N ARG A 825 -22.13 18.62 -66.86
CA ARG A 825 -21.09 19.44 -67.48
C ARG A 825 -21.24 20.94 -67.14
N ILE A 826 -22.46 21.47 -67.14
CA ILE A 826 -22.75 22.88 -66.83
C ILE A 826 -22.54 23.18 -65.33
N LEU A 827 -23.03 22.31 -64.44
CA LEU A 827 -22.83 22.45 -62.98
C LEU A 827 -21.37 22.29 -62.55
N THR A 828 -20.57 21.50 -63.28
CA THR A 828 -19.13 21.35 -63.01
C THR A 828 -18.33 22.56 -63.50
N ALA A 829 -18.77 23.21 -64.59
CA ALA A 829 -18.05 24.34 -65.19
C ALA A 829 -18.29 25.69 -64.49
N GLU A 830 -19.46 25.92 -63.89
CA GLU A 830 -19.82 27.24 -63.32
C GLU A 830 -19.65 27.37 -61.79
N THR A 831 -19.68 26.30 -60.99
CA THR A 831 -19.71 26.43 -59.51
C THR A 831 -18.57 25.75 -58.76
N GLY A 832 -17.95 24.69 -59.28
CA GLY A 832 -16.78 24.05 -58.67
C GLY A 832 -16.93 23.55 -57.22
N THR A 833 -18.16 23.43 -56.67
CA THR A 833 -18.41 23.08 -55.26
C THR A 833 -18.77 21.60 -55.05
N GLU A 834 -18.55 21.13 -53.82
CA GLU A 834 -18.91 19.79 -53.33
C GLU A 834 -20.41 19.46 -53.47
N ALA A 835 -21.28 20.48 -53.50
CA ALA A 835 -22.72 20.35 -53.72
C ALA A 835 -23.04 19.81 -55.14
N SER A 836 -22.29 20.25 -56.15
CA SER A 836 -22.42 19.77 -57.54
C SER A 836 -22.03 18.29 -57.67
N ARG A 837 -21.06 17.82 -56.88
CA ARG A 837 -20.67 16.39 -56.83
C ARG A 837 -21.71 15.51 -56.13
N ARG A 838 -22.47 16.06 -55.18
CA ARG A 838 -23.53 15.33 -54.46
C ARG A 838 -24.79 15.15 -55.32
N VAL A 839 -25.17 16.17 -56.10
CA VAL A 839 -26.24 16.05 -57.10
C VAL A 839 -25.89 15.02 -58.18
N LEU A 840 -24.60 14.92 -58.55
CA LEU A 840 -24.09 13.90 -59.48
C LEU A 840 -24.20 12.46 -58.96
N ALA A 841 -23.88 12.22 -57.68
CA ALA A 841 -23.94 10.88 -57.09
C ALA A 841 -25.38 10.33 -56.97
N VAL A 842 -26.34 11.24 -56.79
CA VAL A 842 -27.77 10.93 -56.62
C VAL A 842 -28.44 10.65 -57.96
N LEU A 843 -28.12 11.45 -58.98
CA LEU A 843 -28.59 11.19 -60.34
C LEU A 843 -27.98 9.89 -60.90
N ASP A 844 -26.71 9.57 -60.60
CA ASP A 844 -26.06 8.31 -61.04
C ASP A 844 -26.64 7.05 -60.36
N SER A 845 -27.11 7.17 -59.11
CA SER A 845 -27.73 6.07 -58.36
C SER A 845 -29.17 5.79 -58.81
N ALA A 846 -29.96 6.83 -59.08
CA ALA A 846 -31.29 6.71 -59.67
C ALA A 846 -31.23 6.08 -61.08
N MET A 847 -30.21 6.44 -61.87
CA MET A 847 -29.95 5.88 -63.20
C MET A 847 -29.69 4.38 -63.22
N TYR A 848 -28.97 3.83 -62.23
CA TYR A 848 -28.65 2.40 -62.18
C TYR A 848 -29.88 1.53 -61.81
N TRP A 849 -30.72 2.04 -60.91
CA TRP A 849 -31.95 1.38 -60.49
C TRP A 849 -33.03 1.35 -61.59
N MET A 850 -33.12 2.40 -62.43
CA MET A 850 -34.02 2.39 -63.59
C MET A 850 -33.61 1.35 -64.64
N LYS A 851 -32.30 1.20 -64.92
CA LYS A 851 -31.75 0.19 -65.84
C LYS A 851 -31.98 -1.26 -65.39
N LEU A 852 -31.93 -1.52 -64.08
CA LEU A 852 -32.23 -2.84 -63.48
C LEU A 852 -33.72 -3.19 -63.56
N ARG A 853 -34.61 -2.19 -63.64
CA ARG A 853 -36.07 -2.34 -63.72
C ARG A 853 -36.58 -2.49 -65.16
N THR A 854 -35.92 -1.88 -66.15
CA THR A 854 -36.27 -2.00 -67.58
C THR A 854 -35.69 -3.24 -68.25
N GLY A 855 -34.73 -3.91 -67.60
CA GLY A 855 -34.13 -5.16 -68.10
C GLY A 855 -32.94 -4.96 -69.03
N ASP A 856 -32.36 -3.75 -69.06
CA ASP A 856 -31.31 -3.36 -70.00
C ASP A 856 -29.88 -3.69 -69.52
N VAL A 857 -29.72 -4.39 -68.38
CA VAL A 857 -28.40 -4.79 -67.83
C VAL A 857 -28.41 -6.27 -67.44
N ALA A 858 -27.41 -7.02 -67.91
CA ALA A 858 -27.24 -8.42 -67.57
C ALA A 858 -26.73 -8.60 -66.12
N PRO A 859 -27.15 -9.66 -65.39
CA PRO A 859 -26.73 -9.89 -64.00
C PRO A 859 -25.22 -10.00 -63.78
N ASP A 860 -24.44 -10.21 -64.84
CA ASP A 860 -23.00 -10.48 -64.79
C ASP A 860 -22.16 -9.28 -65.30
N ASP A 861 -22.72 -8.07 -65.27
CA ASP A 861 -22.04 -6.86 -65.73
C ASP A 861 -20.73 -6.59 -64.94
N PRO A 862 -19.58 -6.38 -65.60
CA PRO A 862 -18.30 -6.10 -64.95
C PRO A 862 -18.32 -4.86 -64.03
N LEU A 863 -19.20 -3.88 -64.29
CA LEU A 863 -19.43 -2.73 -63.41
C LEU A 863 -20.18 -3.12 -62.15
N LEU A 864 -21.09 -4.11 -62.21
CA LEU A 864 -21.74 -4.68 -61.02
C LEU A 864 -20.69 -5.37 -60.13
N LYS A 865 -19.75 -6.11 -60.73
CA LYS A 865 -18.69 -6.82 -59.99
C LYS A 865 -17.68 -5.84 -59.35
N ARG A 866 -17.23 -4.83 -60.10
CA ARG A 866 -16.37 -3.76 -59.55
C ARG A 866 -17.05 -2.92 -58.47
N ARG A 867 -18.37 -2.73 -58.55
CA ARG A 867 -19.13 -1.99 -57.53
C ARG A 867 -19.49 -2.90 -56.34
N GLN A 868 -19.74 -4.20 -56.54
CA GLN A 868 -19.85 -5.17 -55.44
C GLN A 868 -18.56 -5.22 -54.63
N ASP A 869 -17.40 -5.24 -55.30
CA ASP A 869 -16.08 -5.17 -54.66
C ASP A 869 -15.84 -3.81 -53.94
N PHE A 870 -16.42 -2.71 -54.43
CA PHE A 870 -16.36 -1.38 -53.80
C PHE A 870 -17.30 -1.23 -52.58
N TYR A 871 -18.36 -2.04 -52.50
CA TYR A 871 -19.35 -2.01 -51.41
C TYR A 871 -19.27 -3.23 -50.47
N THR A 872 -18.31 -4.15 -50.66
CA THR A 872 -18.08 -5.28 -49.74
C THR A 872 -17.30 -4.89 -48.48
N GLU A 873 -16.83 -3.64 -48.37
CA GLU A 873 -16.09 -3.12 -47.21
C GLU A 873 -16.97 -2.53 -46.07
N TYR A 874 -18.30 -2.64 -46.15
CA TYR A 874 -19.20 -2.15 -45.08
C TYR A 874 -20.11 -3.26 -44.54
N ASP A 875 -19.89 -3.62 -43.27
CA ASP A 875 -20.41 -4.80 -42.56
C ASP A 875 -21.89 -4.71 -42.11
N GLU A 876 -22.73 -3.95 -42.80
CA GLU A 876 -24.18 -3.86 -42.52
C GLU A 876 -25.05 -4.67 -43.50
N ILE A 877 -24.46 -5.68 -44.16
CA ILE A 877 -25.18 -6.54 -45.12
C ILE A 877 -25.70 -7.84 -44.49
N ASP A 878 -25.49 -8.13 -43.21
CA ASP A 878 -26.08 -9.34 -42.62
C ASP A 878 -27.60 -9.18 -42.32
N MET A 879 -28.09 -7.93 -42.23
CA MET A 879 -29.52 -7.61 -42.12
C MET A 879 -30.20 -7.52 -43.50
N LEU A 880 -29.51 -6.99 -44.52
CA LEU A 880 -29.99 -6.91 -45.90
C LEU A 880 -29.92 -8.27 -46.63
N ALA A 881 -28.91 -9.11 -46.38
CA ALA A 881 -28.83 -10.46 -46.94
C ALA A 881 -29.97 -11.39 -46.45
N ARG A 882 -30.47 -11.17 -45.21
CA ARG A 882 -31.68 -11.85 -44.70
C ARG A 882 -32.94 -11.38 -45.41
N GLN A 883 -33.07 -10.09 -45.73
CA GLN A 883 -34.21 -9.56 -46.50
C GLN A 883 -34.16 -9.95 -47.99
N VAL A 884 -32.97 -10.07 -48.58
CA VAL A 884 -32.76 -10.54 -49.96
C VAL A 884 -33.16 -12.01 -50.13
N ARG A 885 -32.96 -12.88 -49.13
CA ARG A 885 -33.52 -14.25 -49.14
C ARG A 885 -35.04 -14.26 -49.18
N THR A 886 -35.68 -13.40 -48.40
CA THR A 886 -37.15 -13.28 -48.35
C THR A 886 -37.74 -12.82 -49.70
N VAL A 887 -37.03 -11.94 -50.42
CA VAL A 887 -37.47 -11.45 -51.74
C VAL A 887 -37.20 -12.46 -52.85
N ALA A 888 -36.09 -13.22 -52.78
CA ALA A 888 -35.82 -14.31 -53.73
C ALA A 888 -36.86 -15.45 -53.59
N GLU A 889 -37.26 -15.80 -52.36
CA GLU A 889 -38.34 -16.76 -52.09
C GLU A 889 -39.70 -16.25 -52.61
N PHE A 890 -39.98 -14.94 -52.51
CA PHE A 890 -41.17 -14.32 -53.10
C PHE A 890 -41.16 -14.35 -54.64
N ARG A 891 -40.00 -14.14 -55.27
CA ARG A 891 -39.84 -14.15 -56.73
C ARG A 891 -40.00 -15.55 -57.33
N ASP A 892 -39.60 -16.60 -56.61
CA ASP A 892 -39.82 -17.99 -57.00
C ASP A 892 -41.27 -18.44 -56.76
N LEU A 893 -41.92 -17.95 -55.69
CA LEU A 893 -43.37 -18.12 -55.47
C LEU A 893 -44.20 -17.48 -56.60
N ASP A 894 -43.83 -16.28 -57.04
CA ASP A 894 -44.55 -15.55 -58.10
C ASP A 894 -44.32 -16.18 -59.48
N ARG A 895 -43.11 -16.67 -59.78
CA ARG A 895 -42.84 -17.43 -61.01
C ARG A 895 -43.53 -18.79 -61.04
N ARG A 896 -43.65 -19.47 -59.89
CA ARG A 896 -44.36 -20.75 -59.77
C ARG A 896 -45.88 -20.55 -59.84
N ALA A 897 -46.39 -19.47 -59.24
CA ALA A 897 -47.78 -19.03 -59.38
C ALA A 897 -48.11 -18.66 -60.83
N LEU A 898 -47.30 -17.86 -61.52
CA LEU A 898 -47.45 -17.53 -62.95
C LEU A 898 -47.35 -18.75 -63.87
N ARG A 899 -46.53 -19.76 -63.52
CA ARG A 899 -46.43 -21.02 -64.28
C ARG A 899 -47.69 -21.88 -64.08
N LEU A 900 -48.15 -22.06 -62.85
CA LEU A 900 -49.41 -22.74 -62.54
C LEU A 900 -50.64 -22.02 -63.13
N TRP A 901 -50.62 -20.68 -63.16
CA TRP A 901 -51.68 -19.87 -63.76
C TRP A 901 -51.67 -20.00 -65.29
N ARG A 902 -50.50 -20.08 -65.94
CA ARG A 902 -50.37 -20.36 -67.38
C ARG A 902 -50.75 -21.79 -67.75
N GLU A 903 -50.37 -22.78 -66.94
CA GLU A 903 -50.76 -24.18 -67.12
C GLU A 903 -52.28 -24.35 -66.95
N TRP A 904 -52.88 -23.73 -65.93
CA TRP A 904 -54.33 -23.67 -65.76
C TRP A 904 -55.05 -22.97 -66.92
N PHE A 905 -54.52 -21.85 -67.41
CA PHE A 905 -55.11 -21.12 -68.55
C PHE A 905 -55.00 -21.91 -69.87
N GLN A 906 -53.93 -22.72 -70.06
CA GLN A 906 -53.77 -23.58 -71.22
C GLN A 906 -54.65 -24.84 -71.16
N GLU A 907 -54.88 -25.42 -69.97
CA GLU A 907 -55.82 -26.53 -69.79
C GLU A 907 -57.29 -26.08 -69.91
N THR A 908 -57.62 -24.84 -69.55
CA THR A 908 -59.00 -24.32 -69.62
C THR A 908 -59.35 -23.73 -71.00
N ALA A 909 -58.36 -23.42 -71.86
CA ALA A 909 -58.58 -22.86 -73.20
C ALA A 909 -58.70 -23.92 -74.32
N ALA A 910 -58.63 -25.22 -74.00
CA ALA A 910 -58.77 -26.33 -74.96
C ALA A 910 -60.00 -27.23 -74.71
N GLY A 911 -61.00 -26.76 -73.95
CA GLY A 911 -62.27 -27.46 -73.67
C GLY A 911 -63.49 -26.62 -74.03
#